data_AF-A0AAD6HX86-F1
#
_entry.id   AF-A0AAD6HX86-F1
#
_cell.length_a   1.000
_cell.length_b   1.000
_cell.length_c   1.000
_cell.angle_alpha   90.00
_cell.angle_beta   90.00
_cell.angle_gamma   90.00
#
_symmetry.space_group_name_H-M   'P 1'
#
loop_
_entity.id
_entity.type
_entity.pdbx_description
1 polymer ?
#
loop_
_entity_poly.entity_id
_entity_poly.type
_entity_poly.pdbx_seq_one_letter_code
_entity_poly.pdbx_strand_id
1 'polypeptide(L)'
;MDFRASDELFNDSLSHLQEITNFMDSAGLLTTYLNFDSDEINNLSEEHNSEYHNISDSERDDHHPGTPFRSWLPSAPLGDSSLATVKDFHSPHNTLSVTPFFNISRARHSHVLSLLSKCREKIPDFILPSRHALTRYLTSFWETFHPQMPFIHLPTTSFEELSLEEILGYSSMGAQYRFERRAAESLFFAGRALVLDKIRDIGTEPTSCSLHLKRPGNSRLSLDECSIGGPILSSGPIREYGPGCPEVELFRQTTLVGILRSSLTLMAYSAWESSGFVQESMRLRNVVIECLEKLGMQETNIILTSDTWKEWARTECCRRAQLVAYCFVHTLGLAYNHPPAVMARNILLRLPCGSAEWGSATEEEWKFQHATSLPQMSYKEALSLLLSNRCGSSESPVLTPLGSYMVLHGLIQQIYLLRELSELKVRGSSVNGYEEIENALRNWTSIWQATPESTLDPRNENGLISFTSSALLGMAYIRLHLDTGPYRRLETRSPDLIACSLCNLPTLARSPSLIPALLYAVHALSIPVRLGIDFVARSQASFWSMRHALASFESAVFLAKWLDSIFIHQTQSSDPLSDNELRMLHWVRRIVHEYRTSADVEEYRNYYVSSISTSVDQLDSSKLGIETLLIWSRFFRQNVQWPFINIMGLSLETFARKLQTNQN
;
A
#
# COMPACT_ATOMS: atom_id res chain seq x y z
N MET A 1 38.01 10.00 -27.38
CA MET A 1 37.92 8.98 -26.31
C MET A 1 36.51 8.99 -25.70
N ASP A 2 35.45 9.30 -26.48
CA ASP A 2 34.08 9.45 -25.95
C ASP A 2 33.09 8.36 -26.39
N PHE A 3 33.51 7.40 -27.24
CA PHE A 3 32.62 6.34 -27.71
C PHE A 3 32.45 5.16 -26.73
N ARG A 4 33.37 4.99 -25.75
CA ARG A 4 33.28 3.89 -24.77
C ARG A 4 32.31 4.17 -23.62
N ALA A 5 32.13 5.44 -23.23
CA ALA A 5 31.22 5.81 -22.15
C ALA A 5 29.74 5.76 -22.59
N SER A 6 29.45 6.00 -23.88
CA SER A 6 28.10 5.86 -24.43
C SER A 6 27.66 4.41 -24.58
N ASP A 7 28.58 3.52 -24.98
CA ASP A 7 28.30 2.08 -25.11
C ASP A 7 28.09 1.38 -23.76
N GLU A 8 28.81 1.81 -22.71
CA GLU A 8 28.61 1.31 -21.34
C GLU A 8 27.25 1.76 -20.77
N LEU A 9 26.86 3.03 -20.96
CA LEU A 9 25.53 3.51 -20.54
C LEU A 9 24.38 2.83 -21.32
N PHE A 10 24.59 2.55 -22.61
CA PHE A 10 23.60 1.89 -23.46
C PHE A 10 23.41 0.43 -23.06
N ASN A 11 24.50 -0.33 -22.85
CA ASN A 11 24.44 -1.70 -22.36
C ASN A 11 23.84 -1.80 -20.94
N ASP A 12 24.12 -0.83 -20.06
CA ASP A 12 23.55 -0.79 -18.71
C ASP A 12 22.04 -0.42 -18.73
N SER A 13 21.61 0.39 -19.69
CA SER A 13 20.18 0.68 -19.88
C SER A 13 19.39 -0.51 -20.42
N LEU A 14 20.00 -1.32 -21.29
CA LEU A 14 19.40 -2.52 -21.87
C LEU A 14 19.37 -3.68 -20.88
N SER A 15 20.44 -3.88 -20.10
CA SER A 15 20.46 -4.85 -18.98
C SER A 15 19.41 -4.49 -17.94
N HIS A 16 19.29 -3.21 -17.58
CA HIS A 16 18.31 -2.75 -16.61
C HIS A 16 16.85 -2.92 -17.09
N LEU A 17 16.60 -2.64 -18.37
CA LEU A 17 15.31 -2.93 -19.00
C LEU A 17 14.99 -4.42 -18.95
N GLN A 18 15.96 -5.29 -19.25
CA GLN A 18 15.78 -6.73 -19.18
C GLN A 18 15.50 -7.19 -17.75
N GLU A 19 16.17 -6.63 -16.74
CA GLU A 19 15.94 -6.92 -15.33
C GLU A 19 14.52 -6.54 -14.86
N ILE A 20 14.03 -5.36 -15.23
CA ILE A 20 12.66 -4.94 -14.87
C ILE A 20 11.63 -5.80 -15.64
N THR A 21 11.91 -6.12 -16.90
CA THR A 21 11.04 -7.00 -17.70
C THR A 21 10.97 -8.40 -17.09
N ASN A 22 12.12 -8.97 -16.73
CA ASN A 22 12.22 -10.24 -16.01
C ASN A 22 11.58 -10.18 -14.62
N PHE A 23 11.64 -9.05 -13.93
CA PHE A 23 10.91 -8.82 -12.68
C PHE A 23 9.40 -8.88 -12.89
N MET A 24 8.88 -8.19 -13.89
CA MET A 24 7.46 -8.24 -14.19
C MET A 24 7.04 -9.67 -14.57
N ASP A 25 7.83 -10.37 -15.37
CA ASP A 25 7.59 -11.79 -15.71
C ASP A 25 7.60 -12.70 -14.49
N SER A 26 8.62 -12.60 -13.63
CA SER A 26 8.73 -13.41 -12.42
C SER A 26 7.66 -13.08 -11.39
N ALA A 27 7.15 -11.86 -11.42
CA ALA A 27 6.04 -11.40 -10.60
C ALA A 27 4.66 -11.80 -11.17
N GLY A 28 4.59 -12.67 -12.20
CA GLY A 28 3.34 -13.14 -12.80
C GLY A 28 2.63 -12.09 -13.66
N LEU A 29 3.30 -10.96 -13.90
CA LEU A 29 2.86 -9.87 -14.75
C LEU A 29 3.43 -10.07 -16.16
N LEU A 30 3.09 -11.18 -16.80
CA LEU A 30 3.66 -11.64 -18.08
C LEU A 30 3.89 -10.49 -19.08
N THR A 31 5.16 -10.30 -19.42
CA THR A 31 5.69 -9.47 -20.51
C THR A 31 5.75 -10.25 -21.82
N THR A 32 5.59 -11.57 -21.79
CA THR A 32 5.38 -12.37 -23.02
C THR A 32 4.10 -11.99 -23.77
N TYR A 33 3.15 -11.32 -23.11
CA TYR A 33 2.00 -10.64 -23.74
C TYR A 33 2.23 -9.13 -23.94
N LEU A 34 3.44 -8.61 -23.71
CA LEU A 34 3.94 -7.33 -24.25
C LEU A 34 4.84 -7.58 -25.49
N ASN A 35 5.30 -8.82 -25.67
CA ASN A 35 5.74 -9.39 -26.96
C ASN A 35 4.52 -9.82 -27.79
N PHE A 36 3.66 -8.87 -28.17
CA PHE A 36 2.77 -9.12 -29.29
C PHE A 36 3.65 -9.06 -30.56
N ASP A 37 3.99 -10.23 -31.08
CA ASP A 37 4.83 -10.51 -32.27
C ASP A 37 6.15 -9.74 -32.37
N SER A 38 7.22 -10.38 -31.91
CA SER A 38 8.61 -10.05 -32.27
C SER A 38 8.90 -10.12 -33.78
N ASP A 39 7.97 -10.66 -34.57
CA ASP A 39 8.11 -10.75 -36.03
C ASP A 39 7.82 -9.42 -36.75
N GLU A 40 7.06 -8.49 -36.15
CA GLU A 40 6.80 -7.18 -36.79
C GLU A 40 7.92 -6.14 -36.55
N ILE A 41 8.70 -6.28 -35.48
CA ILE A 41 9.81 -5.34 -35.18
C ILE A 41 11.00 -5.60 -36.12
N ASN A 42 11.26 -6.85 -36.49
CA ASN A 42 12.30 -7.18 -37.48
C ASN A 42 11.93 -6.67 -38.89
N ASN A 43 10.64 -6.60 -39.21
CA ASN A 43 10.14 -6.11 -40.51
C ASN A 43 10.33 -4.59 -40.73
N LEU A 44 10.55 -3.79 -39.67
CA LEU A 44 10.87 -2.36 -39.82
C LEU A 44 12.35 -2.11 -40.17
N SER A 45 13.19 -3.14 -40.07
CA SER A 45 14.63 -3.10 -40.35
C SER A 45 15.05 -3.86 -41.63
N GLU A 46 14.14 -4.59 -42.28
CA GLU A 46 14.46 -5.51 -43.39
C GLU A 46 13.87 -5.12 -44.76
N GLU A 47 13.59 -3.84 -45.03
CA GLU A 47 13.27 -3.40 -46.40
C GLU A 47 14.50 -3.24 -47.32
N HIS A 48 15.70 -3.63 -46.89
CA HIS A 48 16.91 -3.68 -47.72
C HIS A 48 17.64 -5.02 -47.54
N ASN A 49 17.10 -6.09 -48.11
CA ASN A 49 17.84 -7.09 -48.90
C ASN A 49 16.97 -8.32 -49.19
N SER A 50 16.35 -8.33 -50.36
CA SER A 50 15.88 -9.55 -51.00
C SER A 50 17.08 -10.38 -51.48
N GLU A 51 17.13 -11.70 -51.17
CA GLU A 51 17.41 -12.81 -52.11
C GLU A 51 17.82 -14.14 -51.41
N TYR A 52 17.07 -15.23 -51.71
CA TYR A 52 17.39 -16.68 -51.68
C TYR A 52 17.95 -17.31 -50.36
N HIS A 53 17.57 -18.50 -49.86
CA HIS A 53 17.13 -19.77 -50.45
C HIS A 53 16.45 -20.67 -49.39
N ASN A 54 15.46 -21.47 -49.82
CA ASN A 54 14.96 -22.69 -49.15
C ASN A 54 16.08 -23.73 -48.92
N ILE A 55 16.04 -24.49 -47.82
CA ILE A 55 16.29 -25.94 -47.74
C ILE A 55 15.75 -26.52 -46.41
N SER A 56 15.29 -27.76 -46.55
CA SER A 56 14.49 -28.66 -45.72
C SER A 56 15.05 -29.16 -44.39
N ASP A 57 14.09 -29.57 -43.54
CA ASP A 57 14.18 -30.45 -42.36
C ASP A 57 15.21 -31.60 -42.43
N SER A 58 15.97 -31.77 -41.35
CA SER A 58 16.12 -33.07 -40.66
C SER A 58 16.87 -32.93 -39.32
N GLU A 59 16.18 -33.36 -38.26
CA GLU A 59 16.65 -34.01 -37.02
C GLU A 59 17.99 -33.59 -36.41
N ARG A 60 17.96 -32.83 -35.29
CA ARG A 60 18.87 -33.01 -34.12
C ARG A 60 18.25 -32.54 -32.80
N ASP A 61 18.03 -33.53 -31.93
CA ASP A 61 18.14 -33.57 -30.47
C ASP A 61 17.48 -32.52 -29.55
N ASP A 62 16.48 -33.05 -28.82
CA ASP A 62 15.90 -32.61 -27.56
C ASP A 62 16.93 -32.21 -26.50
N HIS A 63 17.16 -30.91 -26.32
CA HIS A 63 17.57 -30.31 -25.04
C HIS A 63 16.82 -28.99 -24.82
N HIS A 64 15.50 -29.10 -24.56
CA HIS A 64 14.75 -28.06 -23.87
C HIS A 64 14.48 -28.54 -22.43
N PRO A 65 15.18 -27.98 -21.42
CA PRO A 65 14.72 -28.08 -20.05
C PRO A 65 13.35 -27.41 -19.98
N GLY A 66 12.32 -28.21 -19.72
CA GLY A 66 10.94 -27.74 -19.58
C GLY A 66 10.87 -26.55 -18.61
N THR A 67 10.23 -25.48 -19.05
CA THR A 67 10.08 -24.26 -18.27
C THR A 67 8.94 -24.44 -17.24
N PRO A 68 9.10 -23.99 -15.98
CA PRO A 68 8.11 -24.18 -14.93
C PRO A 68 6.93 -23.17 -14.99
N PHE A 69 6.73 -22.45 -16.10
CA PHE A 69 5.90 -21.24 -16.16
C PHE A 69 4.44 -21.45 -16.59
N ARG A 70 3.84 -22.61 -16.32
CA ARG A 70 2.45 -22.93 -16.75
C ARG A 70 1.35 -22.65 -15.74
N SER A 71 1.60 -21.92 -14.67
CA SER A 71 0.55 -21.55 -13.72
C SER A 71 0.76 -20.12 -13.25
N TRP A 72 -0.31 -19.47 -12.79
CA TRP A 72 -0.36 -18.08 -12.27
C TRP A 72 -0.84 -17.01 -13.27
N LEU A 73 -1.97 -17.31 -13.92
CA LEU A 73 -3.03 -16.32 -14.16
C LEU A 73 -4.32 -16.85 -13.49
N PRO A 74 -5.24 -15.99 -13.01
CA PRO A 74 -6.57 -16.43 -12.65
C PRO A 74 -7.25 -16.98 -13.92
N SER A 75 -7.61 -18.26 -13.93
CA SER A 75 -8.48 -18.79 -14.99
C SER A 75 -9.81 -18.05 -14.94
N ALA A 76 -10.27 -17.52 -16.07
CA ALA A 76 -11.67 -17.15 -16.23
C ALA A 76 -12.55 -18.36 -15.80
N PRO A 77 -13.66 -18.15 -15.07
CA PRO A 77 -14.53 -19.27 -14.73
C PRO A 77 -14.96 -19.94 -16.02
N LEU A 78 -14.64 -21.24 -16.17
CA LEU A 78 -15.06 -22.04 -17.30
C LEU A 78 -16.59 -22.05 -17.32
N GLY A 79 -17.16 -21.28 -18.24
CA GLY A 79 -18.57 -21.30 -18.55
C GLY A 79 -18.91 -22.63 -19.19
N ASP A 80 -19.32 -23.59 -18.38
CA ASP A 80 -20.34 -24.57 -18.75
C ASP A 80 -20.88 -25.24 -17.48
N SER A 81 -21.70 -24.49 -16.76
CA SER A 81 -22.61 -25.01 -15.74
C SER A 81 -23.79 -24.05 -15.64
N SER A 82 -24.72 -24.21 -16.58
CA SER A 82 -26.15 -23.86 -16.52
C SER A 82 -26.59 -23.12 -15.24
N LEU A 83 -26.88 -21.81 -15.37
CA LEU A 83 -28.04 -21.06 -14.88
C LEU A 83 -28.75 -21.41 -13.54
N ALA A 84 -28.12 -22.13 -12.61
CA ALA A 84 -28.77 -22.62 -11.38
C ALA A 84 -28.01 -22.31 -10.08
N THR A 85 -26.91 -21.56 -10.10
CA THR A 85 -26.12 -21.29 -8.88
C THR A 85 -25.80 -19.80 -8.71
N VAL A 86 -26.85 -19.00 -8.50
CA VAL A 86 -26.73 -17.69 -7.82
C VAL A 86 -26.62 -17.91 -6.31
N LYS A 87 -25.71 -18.79 -5.89
CA LYS A 87 -25.35 -18.97 -4.48
C LYS A 87 -23.87 -18.66 -4.32
N ASP A 88 -23.64 -17.58 -3.58
CA ASP A 88 -22.46 -17.32 -2.77
C ASP A 88 -21.14 -17.09 -3.53
N PHE A 89 -20.93 -15.83 -3.94
CA PHE A 89 -19.59 -15.22 -3.97
C PHE A 89 -19.06 -15.07 -2.52
N HIS A 90 -18.79 -16.20 -1.88
CA HIS A 90 -17.90 -16.26 -0.73
C HIS A 90 -16.51 -16.62 -1.26
N SER A 91 -15.54 -15.75 -0.93
CA SER A 91 -14.11 -15.95 -1.17
C SER A 91 -13.69 -17.37 -0.72
N PRO A 92 -12.88 -18.12 -1.50
CA PRO A 92 -12.33 -19.38 -1.04
C PRO A 92 -11.16 -19.11 -0.07
N HIS A 93 -11.43 -18.43 1.05
CA HIS A 93 -10.61 -18.53 2.25
C HIS A 93 -11.09 -19.76 3.01
N ASN A 94 -10.56 -20.93 2.67
CA ASN A 94 -10.87 -22.16 3.38
C ASN A 94 -9.60 -22.95 3.69
N THR A 95 -8.81 -22.38 4.60
CA THR A 95 -7.90 -23.11 5.52
C THR A 95 -7.54 -22.31 6.78
N LEU A 96 -8.12 -21.13 7.02
CA LEU A 96 -8.16 -20.58 8.37
C LEU A 96 -9.28 -21.31 9.12
N SER A 97 -8.90 -22.13 10.09
CA SER A 97 -9.81 -22.64 11.11
C SER A 97 -10.84 -21.56 11.47
N VAL A 98 -12.12 -21.94 11.49
CA VAL A 98 -13.22 -21.08 11.92
C VAL A 98 -12.83 -20.51 13.29
N THR A 99 -12.29 -19.30 13.32
CA THR A 99 -11.98 -18.61 14.55
C THR A 99 -13.20 -17.76 14.87
N PRO A 100 -14.03 -18.14 15.87
CA PRO A 100 -15.20 -17.37 16.29
C PRO A 100 -14.82 -16.03 16.98
N PHE A 101 -13.58 -15.55 16.78
CA PHE A 101 -12.98 -14.50 17.58
C PHE A 101 -13.70 -13.16 17.45
N PHE A 102 -14.27 -12.83 16.28
CA PHE A 102 -15.00 -11.57 16.04
C PHE A 102 -16.52 -11.71 16.14
N ASN A 103 -17.03 -12.90 16.46
CA ASN A 103 -18.43 -13.04 16.80
C ASN A 103 -18.67 -12.39 18.18
N ILE A 104 -19.35 -11.25 18.19
CA ILE A 104 -19.71 -10.56 19.43
C ILE A 104 -20.81 -11.37 20.11
N SER A 105 -20.42 -12.10 21.16
CA SER A 105 -21.36 -12.78 22.05
C SER A 105 -22.18 -11.77 22.85
N ARG A 106 -23.26 -12.21 23.51
CA ARG A 106 -24.01 -11.33 24.43
C ARG A 106 -23.11 -10.79 25.55
N ALA A 107 -22.21 -11.62 26.07
CA ALA A 107 -21.25 -11.22 27.12
C ALA A 107 -20.29 -10.12 26.64
N ARG A 108 -19.74 -10.25 25.43
CA ARG A 108 -18.87 -9.22 24.82
C ARG A 108 -19.61 -7.92 24.53
N HIS A 109 -20.86 -8.01 24.04
CA HIS A 109 -21.69 -6.81 23.86
C HIS A 109 -21.95 -6.09 25.18
N SER A 110 -22.30 -6.83 26.25
CA SER A 110 -22.44 -6.26 27.60
C SER A 110 -21.13 -5.69 28.14
N HIS A 111 -19.98 -6.29 27.82
CA HIS A 111 -18.67 -5.74 28.16
C HIS A 111 -18.44 -4.38 27.49
N VAL A 112 -18.73 -4.24 26.20
CA VAL A 112 -18.64 -2.95 25.49
C VAL A 112 -19.59 -1.90 26.08
N LEU A 113 -20.81 -2.29 26.45
CA LEU A 113 -21.74 -1.39 27.15
C LEU A 113 -21.21 -0.95 28.52
N SER A 114 -20.54 -1.84 29.27
CA SER A 114 -19.88 -1.51 30.53
C SER A 114 -18.74 -0.50 30.31
N LEU A 115 -17.90 -0.70 29.29
CA LEU A 115 -16.87 0.29 28.91
C LEU A 115 -17.49 1.63 28.52
N LEU A 116 -18.55 1.62 27.71
CA LEU A 116 -19.26 2.82 27.27
C LEU A 116 -19.84 3.61 28.45
N SER A 117 -20.39 2.92 29.46
CA SER A 117 -20.95 3.57 30.65
C SER A 117 -19.93 4.42 31.41
N LYS A 118 -18.65 4.00 31.42
CA LYS A 118 -17.54 4.72 32.08
C LYS A 118 -17.11 5.97 31.31
N CYS A 119 -17.42 6.06 30.02
CA CYS A 119 -17.01 7.16 29.16
C CYS A 119 -18.21 7.96 28.62
N ARG A 120 -19.41 7.76 29.18
CA ARG A 120 -20.66 8.34 28.66
C ARG A 120 -20.64 9.88 28.65
N GLU A 121 -20.00 10.49 29.64
CA GLU A 121 -19.85 11.96 29.73
C GLU A 121 -19.12 12.54 28.51
N LYS A 122 -18.19 11.78 27.91
CA LYS A 122 -17.37 12.21 26.78
C LYS A 122 -18.09 12.04 25.43
N ILE A 123 -19.08 11.15 25.37
CA ILE A 123 -19.84 10.79 24.16
C ILE A 123 -21.34 10.59 24.48
N PRO A 124 -22.04 11.65 24.94
CA PRO A 124 -23.39 11.53 25.51
C PRO A 124 -24.44 11.08 24.50
N ASP A 125 -24.30 11.50 23.23
CA ASP A 125 -25.26 11.23 22.16
C ASP A 125 -24.97 9.92 21.40
N PHE A 126 -23.84 9.27 21.70
CA PHE A 126 -23.45 8.06 20.98
C PHE A 126 -24.32 6.87 21.37
N ILE A 127 -24.81 6.15 20.36
CA ILE A 127 -25.59 4.93 20.50
C ILE A 127 -24.75 3.77 19.96
N LEU A 128 -24.48 2.81 20.82
CA LEU A 128 -23.73 1.61 20.43
C LEU A 128 -24.54 0.81 19.39
N PRO A 129 -23.94 0.37 18.27
CA PRO A 129 -24.61 -0.49 17.33
C PRO A 129 -25.07 -1.81 17.95
N SER A 130 -26.02 -2.47 17.28
CA SER A 130 -26.47 -3.78 17.70
C SER A 130 -25.32 -4.79 17.69
N ARG A 131 -25.46 -5.85 18.48
CA ARG A 131 -24.50 -6.97 18.50
C ARG A 131 -24.18 -7.50 17.09
N HIS A 132 -25.20 -7.64 16.24
CA HIS A 132 -25.03 -8.13 14.86
C HIS A 132 -24.28 -7.12 13.97
N ALA A 133 -24.55 -5.83 14.14
CA ALA A 133 -23.81 -4.78 13.43
C ALA A 133 -22.33 -4.76 13.86
N LEU A 134 -22.05 -4.81 15.17
CA LEU A 134 -20.67 -4.87 15.67
C LEU A 134 -19.91 -6.11 15.19
N THR A 135 -20.52 -7.29 15.22
CA THR A 135 -19.92 -8.50 14.62
C THR A 135 -19.57 -8.26 13.16
N ARG A 136 -20.52 -7.78 12.35
CA ARG A 136 -20.31 -7.55 10.92
C ARG A 136 -19.21 -6.52 10.64
N TYR A 137 -19.15 -5.43 11.42
CA TYR A 137 -18.14 -4.39 11.24
C TYR A 137 -16.75 -4.90 11.62
N LEU A 138 -16.60 -5.52 12.79
CA LEU A 138 -15.31 -6.06 13.21
C LEU A 138 -14.83 -7.14 12.24
N THR A 139 -15.68 -8.11 11.88
CA THR A 139 -15.35 -9.10 10.85
C THR A 139 -14.86 -8.42 9.56
N SER A 140 -15.56 -7.38 9.09
CA SER A 140 -15.11 -6.65 7.90
C SER A 140 -13.74 -6.02 8.06
N PHE A 141 -13.43 -5.42 9.21
CA PHE A 141 -12.12 -4.79 9.46
C PHE A 141 -10.97 -5.81 9.35
N TRP A 142 -11.14 -6.99 9.95
CA TRP A 142 -10.12 -8.04 9.95
C TRP A 142 -9.98 -8.75 8.60
N GLU A 143 -11.06 -8.79 7.81
CA GLU A 143 -11.03 -9.37 6.45
C GLU A 143 -10.43 -8.41 5.41
N THR A 144 -10.44 -7.10 5.66
CA THR A 144 -10.17 -6.10 4.60
C THR A 144 -9.05 -5.13 4.91
N PHE A 145 -9.07 -4.46 6.07
CA PHE A 145 -8.10 -3.41 6.39
C PHE A 145 -6.84 -3.97 7.05
N HIS A 146 -7.00 -4.86 8.04
CA HIS A 146 -5.88 -5.42 8.79
C HIS A 146 -4.92 -6.28 7.93
N PRO A 147 -5.36 -7.08 6.95
CA PRO A 147 -4.44 -7.82 6.08
C PRO A 147 -3.54 -6.91 5.23
N GLN A 148 -3.99 -5.69 4.92
CA GLN A 148 -3.17 -4.69 4.21
C GLN A 148 -2.10 -4.07 5.12
N MET A 149 -2.29 -4.16 6.44
CA MET A 149 -1.48 -3.51 7.46
C MET A 149 -1.54 -4.34 8.76
N PRO A 150 -0.83 -5.47 8.86
CA PRO A 150 -0.96 -6.36 10.00
C PRO A 150 -0.20 -5.79 11.20
N PHE A 151 -0.94 -5.33 12.22
CA PHE A 151 -0.37 -4.79 13.47
C PHE A 151 -0.93 -5.42 14.75
N ILE A 152 -1.71 -6.51 14.61
CA ILE A 152 -2.32 -7.26 15.72
C ILE A 152 -2.22 -8.74 15.39
N HIS A 153 -1.68 -9.52 16.34
CA HIS A 153 -1.55 -10.95 16.22
C HIS A 153 -2.84 -11.60 16.70
N LEU A 154 -3.70 -11.97 15.74
CA LEU A 154 -5.04 -12.50 16.01
C LEU A 154 -5.05 -13.76 16.89
N PRO A 155 -4.11 -14.71 16.75
CA PRO A 155 -4.12 -15.93 17.56
C PRO A 155 -3.88 -15.70 19.06
N THR A 156 -3.19 -14.62 19.44
CA THR A 156 -2.83 -14.37 20.86
C THR A 156 -3.60 -13.24 21.53
N THR A 157 -4.15 -12.30 20.75
CA THR A 157 -4.93 -11.17 21.28
C THR A 157 -6.27 -11.68 21.80
N SER A 158 -6.80 -11.13 22.90
CA SER A 158 -8.20 -11.38 23.34
C SER A 158 -9.09 -10.16 23.11
N PHE A 159 -10.41 -10.37 22.92
CA PHE A 159 -11.34 -9.25 22.69
C PHE A 159 -11.42 -8.34 23.92
N GLU A 160 -11.30 -8.94 25.11
CA GLU A 160 -11.37 -8.30 26.40
C GLU A 160 -10.14 -7.41 26.71
N GLU A 161 -9.05 -7.55 25.94
CA GLU A 161 -7.87 -6.67 25.99
C GLU A 161 -8.05 -5.39 25.17
N LEU A 162 -9.03 -5.34 24.26
CA LEU A 162 -9.25 -4.17 23.42
C LEU A 162 -9.92 -3.04 24.20
N SER A 163 -9.35 -1.83 24.07
CA SER A 163 -9.98 -0.62 24.59
C SER A 163 -11.22 -0.23 23.77
N LEU A 164 -12.09 0.61 24.36
CA LEU A 164 -13.30 1.05 23.68
C LEU A 164 -13.00 1.82 22.39
N GLU A 165 -12.00 2.70 22.39
CA GLU A 165 -11.58 3.46 21.21
C GLU A 165 -11.03 2.57 20.08
N GLU A 166 -10.37 1.46 20.42
CA GLU A 166 -9.95 0.47 19.42
C GLU A 166 -11.17 -0.22 18.80
N ILE A 167 -12.10 -0.69 19.63
CA ILE A 167 -13.33 -1.33 19.16
C ILE A 167 -14.11 -0.39 18.24
N LEU A 168 -14.26 0.89 18.62
CA LEU A 168 -14.95 1.90 17.84
C LEU A 168 -14.18 2.25 16.54
N GLY A 169 -12.86 2.38 16.60
CA GLY A 169 -12.03 2.64 15.43
C GLY A 169 -12.06 1.51 14.41
N TYR A 170 -11.88 0.26 14.85
CA TYR A 170 -11.98 -0.91 14.00
C TYR A 170 -13.39 -1.07 13.43
N SER A 171 -14.43 -0.84 14.25
CA SER A 171 -15.81 -0.89 13.78
C SER A 171 -16.14 0.23 12.78
N SER A 172 -15.57 1.43 12.94
CA SER A 172 -15.76 2.55 12.01
C SER A 172 -15.21 2.20 10.62
N MET A 173 -13.97 1.73 10.57
CA MET A 173 -13.36 1.25 9.33
C MET A 173 -14.15 0.05 8.77
N GLY A 174 -14.51 -0.92 9.60
CA GLY A 174 -15.31 -2.07 9.18
C GLY A 174 -16.68 -1.70 8.59
N ALA A 175 -17.38 -0.74 9.20
CA ALA A 175 -18.65 -0.21 8.68
C ALA A 175 -18.47 0.47 7.33
N GLN A 176 -17.33 1.14 7.10
CA GLN A 176 -16.99 1.70 5.79
C GLN A 176 -16.83 0.63 4.71
N TYR A 177 -16.12 -0.46 5.01
CA TYR A 177 -16.00 -1.61 4.08
C TYR A 177 -17.31 -2.39 3.89
N ARG A 178 -18.34 -2.13 4.71
CA ARG A 178 -19.72 -2.63 4.54
C ARG A 178 -20.67 -1.60 3.94
N PHE A 179 -20.16 -0.46 3.48
CA PHE A 179 -20.93 0.64 2.87
C PHE A 179 -21.95 1.30 3.82
N GLU A 180 -21.79 1.14 5.13
CA GLU A 180 -22.68 1.70 6.15
C GLU A 180 -22.16 3.04 6.68
N ARG A 181 -22.08 4.04 5.78
CA ARG A 181 -21.39 5.33 6.01
C ARG A 181 -21.84 6.07 7.28
N ARG A 182 -23.15 6.13 7.55
CA ARG A 182 -23.69 6.80 8.77
C ARG A 182 -23.20 6.13 10.06
N ALA A 183 -23.10 4.81 10.06
CA ALA A 183 -22.58 4.06 11.20
C ALA A 183 -21.07 4.27 11.34
N ALA A 184 -20.33 4.21 10.22
CA ALA A 184 -18.89 4.47 10.18
C ALA A 184 -18.54 5.85 10.76
N GLU A 185 -19.28 6.88 10.36
CA GLU A 185 -19.11 8.26 10.83
C GLU A 185 -19.44 8.43 12.33
N SER A 186 -20.55 7.86 12.78
CA SER A 186 -20.93 7.89 14.21
C SER A 186 -19.88 7.21 15.10
N LEU A 187 -19.42 6.03 14.68
CA LEU A 187 -18.34 5.28 15.34
C LEU A 187 -17.01 6.06 15.32
N PHE A 188 -16.71 6.73 14.20
CA PHE A 188 -15.52 7.56 14.05
C PHE A 188 -15.49 8.70 15.06
N PHE A 189 -16.55 9.49 15.14
CA PHE A 189 -16.58 10.64 16.04
C PHE A 189 -16.51 10.23 17.51
N ALA A 190 -17.18 9.13 17.88
CA ALA A 190 -17.11 8.59 19.23
C ALA A 190 -15.69 8.08 19.56
N GLY A 191 -15.07 7.28 18.68
CA GLY A 191 -13.71 6.79 18.86
C GLY A 191 -12.69 7.93 18.94
N ARG A 192 -12.80 8.93 18.07
CA ARG A 192 -11.94 10.11 18.04
C ARG A 192 -12.01 10.90 19.35
N ALA A 193 -13.22 11.12 19.89
CA ALA A 193 -13.40 11.84 21.14
C ALA A 193 -12.68 11.14 22.31
N LEU A 194 -12.77 9.81 22.38
CA LEU A 194 -12.09 9.02 23.42
C LEU A 194 -10.56 9.02 23.25
N VAL A 195 -10.06 8.92 22.02
CA VAL A 195 -8.62 9.00 21.71
C VAL A 195 -8.03 10.34 22.17
N LEU A 196 -8.65 11.46 21.77
CA LEU A 196 -8.16 12.80 22.08
C LEU A 196 -8.18 13.10 23.58
N ASP A 197 -9.13 12.51 24.28
CA ASP A 197 -9.23 12.60 25.71
C ASP A 197 -8.14 11.78 26.42
N LYS A 198 -7.95 10.51 26.02
CA LYS A 198 -6.93 9.64 26.62
C LYS A 198 -5.49 10.11 26.39
N ILE A 199 -5.18 10.63 25.21
CA ILE A 199 -3.82 11.11 24.94
C ILE A 199 -3.46 12.33 25.81
N ARG A 200 -4.46 13.19 26.09
CA ARG A 200 -4.31 14.34 26.99
C ARG A 200 -4.04 13.89 28.43
N ASP A 201 -4.78 12.91 28.91
CA ASP A 201 -4.62 12.37 30.27
C ASP A 201 -3.25 11.69 30.49
N ILE A 202 -2.66 11.11 29.43
CA ILE A 202 -1.29 10.55 29.46
C ILE A 202 -0.21 11.63 29.40
N GLY A 203 -0.51 12.82 28.88
CA GLY A 203 0.42 13.95 28.76
C GLY A 203 0.63 14.72 30.07
N THR A 204 -0.35 14.70 30.98
CA THR A 204 -0.20 15.20 32.35
C THR A 204 0.54 14.16 33.18
N GLU A 205 1.70 14.52 33.75
CA GLU A 205 2.39 13.68 34.73
C GLU A 205 1.41 13.17 35.80
N PRO A 206 1.59 11.95 36.33
CA PRO A 206 0.63 11.30 37.21
C PRO A 206 0.53 12.06 38.54
N THR A 207 -0.29 13.10 38.57
CA THR A 207 -0.83 13.67 39.79
C THR A 207 -1.92 12.72 40.24
N SER A 208 -1.51 11.69 40.99
CA SER A 208 -2.34 11.04 42.00
C SER A 208 -3.73 10.57 41.52
N CYS A 209 -3.82 9.94 40.34
CA CYS A 209 -5.05 9.25 39.93
C CYS A 209 -4.97 7.78 40.32
N SER A 210 -5.79 7.38 41.29
CA SER A 210 -5.89 6.03 41.87
C SER A 210 -5.98 4.95 40.80
N LEU A 211 -4.87 4.24 40.58
CA LEU A 211 -4.84 2.98 39.83
C LEU A 211 -5.60 1.91 40.63
N HIS A 212 -6.92 1.82 40.43
CA HIS A 212 -7.71 0.68 40.88
C HIS A 212 -7.46 -0.53 39.97
N LEU A 213 -6.30 -1.17 40.16
CA LEU A 213 -5.97 -2.44 39.53
C LEU A 213 -6.75 -3.57 40.22
N LYS A 214 -7.98 -3.87 39.80
CA LYS A 214 -8.60 -5.17 40.09
C LYS A 214 -8.17 -6.16 39.00
N ARG A 215 -7.31 -7.11 39.37
CA ARG A 215 -7.06 -8.34 38.58
C ARG A 215 -8.41 -8.97 38.19
N PRO A 216 -8.58 -9.51 36.97
CA PRO A 216 -9.64 -10.46 36.70
C PRO A 216 -9.28 -11.75 37.47
N GLY A 217 -9.94 -11.96 38.61
CA GLY A 217 -9.74 -13.15 39.42
C GLY A 217 -10.30 -14.38 38.71
N ASN A 218 -9.46 -15.42 38.64
CA ASN A 218 -9.84 -16.78 38.29
C ASN A 218 -11.15 -17.19 39.00
N SER A 219 -12.21 -17.40 38.24
CA SER A 219 -13.43 -18.04 38.72
C SER A 219 -13.16 -19.50 39.04
N ARG A 220 -12.76 -19.79 40.28
CA ARG A 220 -12.91 -21.13 40.87
C ARG A 220 -14.23 -21.17 41.64
N LEU A 221 -15.10 -22.05 41.19
CA LEU A 221 -16.33 -22.50 41.85
C LEU A 221 -16.02 -22.82 43.32
N SER A 222 -16.82 -22.31 44.24
CA SER A 222 -16.85 -22.77 45.63
C SER A 222 -18.25 -23.25 45.97
N LEU A 223 -18.32 -24.56 46.25
CA LEU A 223 -19.39 -25.20 47.00
C LEU A 223 -19.33 -24.75 48.47
N ASP A 224 -20.47 -24.98 49.13
CA ASP A 224 -20.90 -24.57 50.47
C ASP A 224 -19.99 -24.85 51.69
N GLU A 225 -20.30 -24.05 52.72
CA GLU A 225 -20.25 -24.28 54.19
C GLU A 225 -18.91 -24.45 54.93
N CYS A 226 -18.60 -23.52 55.85
CA CYS A 226 -18.94 -23.65 57.27
C CYS A 226 -18.39 -22.46 58.11
N SER A 227 -19.13 -22.08 59.16
CA SER A 227 -18.90 -20.98 60.10
C SER A 227 -17.75 -21.24 61.08
N ILE A 228 -17.01 -20.19 61.50
CA ILE A 228 -16.63 -19.84 62.90
C ILE A 228 -15.73 -18.56 62.94
N GLY A 229 -16.24 -17.51 63.61
CA GLY A 229 -15.57 -16.46 64.42
C GLY A 229 -14.20 -15.83 64.10
N GLY A 230 -14.22 -14.61 63.52
CA GLY A 230 -13.40 -13.41 63.88
C GLY A 230 -11.93 -13.28 63.41
N PRO A 231 -11.28 -12.09 63.47
CA PRO A 231 -11.79 -10.71 63.53
C PRO A 231 -11.52 -9.91 62.22
N ILE A 232 -12.17 -8.75 62.12
CA ILE A 232 -12.04 -7.75 61.04
C ILE A 232 -10.58 -7.28 60.94
N LEU A 233 -9.90 -7.58 59.82
CA LEU A 233 -8.61 -7.00 59.47
C LEU A 233 -8.77 -6.03 58.30
N SER A 234 -8.75 -4.75 58.67
CA SER A 234 -8.14 -3.61 57.98
C SER A 234 -7.82 -3.78 56.49
N SER A 235 -8.47 -2.92 55.69
CA SER A 235 -7.94 -2.35 54.44
C SER A 235 -6.41 -2.32 54.42
N GLY A 236 -5.80 -3.18 53.61
CA GLY A 236 -4.36 -3.14 53.35
C GLY A 236 -3.96 -1.80 52.71
N PRO A 237 -2.70 -1.35 52.88
CA PRO A 237 -2.28 -0.04 52.42
C PRO A 237 -2.36 0.03 50.90
N ILE A 238 -2.87 1.16 50.40
CA ILE A 238 -2.77 1.58 49.01
C ILE A 238 -1.27 1.65 48.69
N ARG A 239 -0.77 0.76 47.83
CA ARG A 239 0.59 0.89 47.28
C ARG A 239 0.57 2.04 46.29
N GLU A 240 1.05 3.20 46.72
CA GLU A 240 1.43 4.27 45.79
C GLU A 240 2.63 3.79 44.98
N TYR A 241 2.40 3.47 43.71
CA TYR A 241 3.46 3.13 42.78
C TYR A 241 4.11 4.42 42.28
N GLY A 242 5.36 4.66 42.65
CA GLY A 242 6.14 5.78 42.14
C GLY A 242 6.45 5.64 40.63
N PRO A 243 6.82 6.75 39.95
CA PRO A 243 7.30 6.71 38.57
C PRO A 243 8.53 5.80 38.47
N GLY A 244 8.51 4.84 37.54
CA GLY A 244 9.57 3.84 37.33
C GLY A 244 9.24 2.41 37.78
N CYS A 245 8.04 2.14 38.32
CA CYS A 245 7.60 0.77 38.55
C CYS A 245 7.34 0.04 37.20
N PRO A 246 7.89 -1.18 36.98
CA PRO A 246 7.69 -1.94 35.74
C PRO A 246 6.21 -2.16 35.37
N GLU A 247 5.34 -2.33 36.36
CA GLU A 247 3.89 -2.54 36.17
C GLU A 247 3.20 -1.29 35.61
N VAL A 248 3.60 -0.10 36.09
CA VAL A 248 3.05 1.19 35.64
C VAL A 248 3.56 1.50 34.23
N GLU A 249 4.83 1.22 33.95
CA GLU A 249 5.41 1.44 32.63
C GLU A 249 4.80 0.49 31.57
N LEU A 250 4.59 -0.78 31.90
CA LEU A 250 3.90 -1.73 31.04
C LEU A 250 2.46 -1.30 30.75
N PHE A 251 1.73 -0.83 31.76
CA PHE A 251 0.37 -0.30 31.60
C PHE A 251 0.36 0.94 30.70
N ARG A 252 1.29 1.88 30.91
CA ARG A 252 1.45 3.08 30.09
C ARG A 252 1.75 2.73 28.64
N GLN A 253 2.70 1.84 28.40
CA GLN A 253 3.07 1.37 27.06
C GLN A 253 1.88 0.69 26.38
N THR A 254 1.17 -0.20 27.07
CA THR A 254 -0.02 -0.89 26.53
C THR A 254 -1.11 0.11 26.15
N THR A 255 -1.35 1.11 27.01
CA THR A 255 -2.33 2.17 26.74
C THR A 255 -1.92 3.02 25.54
N LEU A 256 -0.65 3.44 25.44
CA LEU A 256 -0.12 4.18 24.30
C LEU A 256 -0.25 3.39 22.99
N VAL A 257 0.01 2.08 23.01
CA VAL A 257 -0.16 1.20 21.84
C VAL A 257 -1.64 1.07 21.47
N GLY A 258 -2.57 1.01 22.44
CA GLY A 258 -4.01 1.06 22.19
C GLY A 258 -4.45 2.37 21.51
N ILE A 259 -3.95 3.52 21.99
CA ILE A 259 -4.20 4.83 21.39
C ILE A 259 -3.59 4.91 19.99
N LEU A 260 -2.36 4.42 19.80
CA LEU A 260 -1.71 4.40 18.49
C LEU A 260 -2.55 3.61 17.46
N ARG A 261 -2.98 2.40 17.82
CA ARG A 261 -3.75 1.52 16.92
C ARG A 261 -5.14 2.08 16.58
N SER A 262 -5.85 2.64 17.56
CA SER A 262 -7.15 3.28 17.36
C SER A 262 -7.02 4.56 16.53
N SER A 263 -6.06 5.43 16.88
CA SER A 263 -5.77 6.67 16.14
C SER A 263 -5.37 6.39 14.70
N LEU A 264 -4.51 5.40 14.47
CA LEU A 264 -4.11 4.94 13.13
C LEU A 264 -5.32 4.54 12.29
N THR A 265 -6.24 3.76 12.87
CA THR A 265 -7.41 3.27 12.13
C THR A 265 -8.39 4.40 11.83
N LEU A 266 -8.67 5.27 12.80
CA LEU A 266 -9.53 6.44 12.63
C LEU A 266 -8.92 7.44 11.62
N MET A 267 -7.61 7.66 11.69
CA MET A 267 -6.85 8.47 10.73
C MET A 267 -6.98 7.90 9.33
N ALA A 268 -6.85 6.58 9.18
CA ALA A 268 -6.98 5.89 7.90
C ALA A 268 -8.40 5.98 7.32
N TYR A 269 -9.44 5.96 8.14
CA TYR A 269 -10.82 6.16 7.68
C TYR A 269 -11.01 7.59 7.17
N SER A 270 -10.71 8.57 8.02
CA SER A 270 -10.92 9.99 7.72
C SER A 270 -10.03 10.52 6.58
N ALA A 271 -8.88 9.88 6.35
CA ALA A 271 -7.94 10.26 5.29
C ALA A 271 -8.58 10.30 3.90
N TRP A 272 -9.58 9.46 3.63
CA TRP A 272 -10.14 9.28 2.29
C TRP A 272 -11.61 9.70 2.20
N GLU A 273 -12.22 10.11 3.31
CA GLU A 273 -13.55 10.71 3.38
C GLU A 273 -13.56 12.18 2.93
N SER A 274 -14.69 12.87 2.97
CA SER A 274 -14.84 14.24 2.45
C SER A 274 -13.78 15.26 2.96
N SER A 275 -13.69 16.44 2.34
CA SER A 275 -12.68 17.46 2.69
C SER A 275 -12.66 17.85 4.17
N GLY A 276 -13.81 17.82 4.86
CA GLY A 276 -13.87 18.03 6.32
C GLY A 276 -13.16 16.92 7.11
N PHE A 277 -13.27 15.66 6.68
CA PHE A 277 -12.56 14.54 7.29
C PHE A 277 -11.06 14.56 7.01
N VAL A 278 -10.60 15.16 5.90
CA VAL A 278 -9.16 15.35 5.66
C VAL A 278 -8.52 16.14 6.81
N GLN A 279 -9.19 17.20 7.28
CA GLN A 279 -8.71 17.97 8.43
C GLN A 279 -8.69 17.12 9.72
N GLU A 280 -9.70 16.28 9.92
CA GLU A 280 -9.73 15.35 11.05
C GLU A 280 -8.60 14.31 10.99
N SER A 281 -8.29 13.81 9.79
CA SER A 281 -7.16 12.91 9.56
C SER A 281 -5.84 13.58 9.94
N MET A 282 -5.67 14.87 9.62
CA MET A 282 -4.47 15.62 10.02
C MET A 282 -4.37 15.84 11.53
N ARG A 283 -5.49 16.00 12.25
CA ARG A 283 -5.48 16.05 13.73
C ARG A 283 -5.07 14.71 14.32
N LEU A 284 -5.63 13.61 13.81
CA LEU A 284 -5.29 12.26 14.25
C LEU A 284 -3.84 11.88 13.88
N ARG A 285 -3.31 12.38 12.76
CA ARG A 285 -1.90 12.26 12.40
C ARG A 285 -0.99 12.79 13.51
N ASN A 286 -1.32 13.94 14.09
CA ASN A 286 -0.52 14.51 15.19
C ASN A 286 -0.58 13.63 16.45
N VAL A 287 -1.74 13.04 16.76
CA VAL A 287 -1.85 12.06 17.87
C VAL A 287 -0.99 10.83 17.61
N VAL A 288 -1.00 10.31 16.38
CA VAL A 288 -0.15 9.17 15.97
C VAL A 288 1.32 9.51 16.14
N ILE A 289 1.76 10.71 15.71
CA ILE A 289 3.15 11.17 15.86
C ILE A 289 3.51 11.28 17.34
N GLU A 290 2.66 11.89 18.17
CA GLU A 290 2.88 11.99 19.61
C GLU A 290 3.00 10.61 20.27
N CYS A 291 2.19 9.64 19.86
CA CYS A 291 2.31 8.25 20.33
C CYS A 291 3.65 7.62 19.90
N LEU A 292 4.07 7.81 18.65
CA LEU A 292 5.34 7.29 18.15
C LEU A 292 6.53 7.89 18.91
N GLU A 293 6.51 9.19 19.19
CA GLU A 293 7.53 9.88 19.99
C GLU A 293 7.56 9.36 21.43
N LYS A 294 6.40 9.21 22.08
CA LYS A 294 6.30 8.66 23.45
C LYS A 294 6.73 7.20 23.54
N LEU A 295 6.53 6.39 22.49
CA LEU A 295 7.00 5.01 22.40
C LEU A 295 8.50 4.92 22.04
N GLY A 296 9.08 5.99 21.51
CA GLY A 296 10.50 6.15 21.22
C GLY A 296 11.00 5.48 19.94
N MET A 297 10.22 4.60 19.30
CA MET A 297 10.60 3.87 18.07
C MET A 297 12.00 3.22 18.14
N GLN A 298 12.35 2.65 19.30
CA GLN A 298 13.64 2.03 19.54
C GLN A 298 13.50 0.67 20.24
N GLU A 299 14.38 -0.26 19.89
CA GLU A 299 14.52 -1.54 20.58
C GLU A 299 15.91 -1.64 21.20
N THR A 300 16.00 -2.02 22.47
CA THR A 300 17.27 -2.36 23.12
C THR A 300 17.52 -3.87 23.00
N ASN A 301 18.75 -4.26 22.68
CA ASN A 301 19.18 -5.67 22.53
C ASN A 301 18.98 -6.55 23.78
N ILE A 302 18.51 -5.98 24.89
CA ILE A 302 18.39 -6.63 26.20
C ILE A 302 17.10 -7.46 26.32
N ILE A 303 16.10 -7.25 25.45
CA ILE A 303 14.76 -7.90 25.52
C ILE A 303 14.66 -9.16 24.62
N LEU A 304 15.78 -9.79 24.26
CA LEU A 304 15.81 -10.75 23.14
C LEU A 304 15.35 -12.18 23.45
N THR A 305 14.98 -12.52 24.69
CA THR A 305 14.34 -13.80 24.98
C THR A 305 12.96 -13.56 25.55
N SER A 306 11.96 -13.45 24.67
CA SER A 306 10.57 -13.57 25.11
C SER A 306 10.33 -15.02 25.51
N ASP A 307 10.19 -15.29 26.81
CA ASP A 307 10.04 -16.66 27.33
C ASP A 307 8.71 -17.32 26.91
N THR A 308 7.74 -16.53 26.41
CA THR A 308 6.41 -17.02 26.02
C THR A 308 5.94 -16.44 24.69
N TRP A 309 5.12 -17.21 23.97
CA TRP A 309 4.51 -16.79 22.70
C TRP A 309 3.67 -15.52 22.82
N LYS A 310 2.94 -15.35 23.93
CA LYS A 310 2.12 -14.15 24.17
C LYS A 310 2.96 -12.89 24.32
N GLU A 311 4.09 -12.98 25.03
CA GLU A 311 4.98 -11.84 25.24
C GLU A 311 5.74 -11.48 23.95
N TRP A 312 6.18 -12.49 23.19
CA TRP A 312 6.71 -12.30 21.85
C TRP A 312 5.69 -11.59 20.95
N ALA A 313 4.46 -12.09 20.91
CA ALA A 313 3.40 -11.55 20.06
C ALA A 313 3.06 -10.11 20.45
N ARG A 314 3.02 -9.79 21.74
CA ARG A 314 2.81 -8.42 22.24
C ARG A 314 3.91 -7.48 21.75
N THR A 315 5.17 -7.93 21.81
CA THR A 315 6.33 -7.16 21.37
C THR A 315 6.31 -6.95 19.85
N GLU A 316 6.06 -8.01 19.07
CA GLU A 316 5.93 -7.92 17.61
C GLU A 316 4.72 -7.07 17.18
N CYS A 317 3.58 -7.14 17.88
CA CYS A 317 2.43 -6.25 17.65
C CYS A 317 2.81 -4.78 17.88
N CYS A 318 3.52 -4.49 18.96
CA CYS A 318 3.99 -3.12 19.27
C CYS A 318 4.94 -2.61 18.18
N ARG A 319 5.88 -3.43 17.74
CA ARG A 319 6.81 -3.14 16.62
C ARG A 319 6.04 -2.85 15.33
N ARG A 320 5.16 -3.76 14.92
CA ARG A 320 4.34 -3.63 13.72
C ARG A 320 3.44 -2.39 13.78
N ALA A 321 2.79 -2.12 14.91
CA ALA A 321 1.94 -0.94 15.07
C ALA A 321 2.71 0.37 14.85
N GLN A 322 3.92 0.49 15.38
CA GLN A 322 4.77 1.68 15.18
C GLN A 322 5.22 1.81 13.72
N LEU A 323 5.70 0.73 13.10
CA LEU A 323 6.17 0.76 11.71
C LEU A 323 5.05 1.00 10.71
N VAL A 324 3.88 0.38 10.92
CA VAL A 324 2.67 0.63 10.12
C VAL A 324 2.21 2.07 10.27
N ALA A 325 2.21 2.61 11.50
CA ALA A 325 1.85 4.00 11.74
C ALA A 325 2.79 4.96 11.02
N TYR A 326 4.10 4.74 11.08
CA TYR A 326 5.08 5.48 10.25
C TYR A 326 4.74 5.42 8.76
N CYS A 327 4.51 4.22 8.22
CA CYS A 327 4.20 4.05 6.79
C CYS A 327 2.91 4.78 6.41
N PHE A 328 1.88 4.74 7.25
CA PHE A 328 0.61 5.41 6.98
C PHE A 328 0.72 6.94 7.09
N VAL A 329 1.42 7.46 8.10
CA VAL A 329 1.74 8.90 8.21
C VAL A 329 2.50 9.37 6.97
N HIS A 330 3.45 8.56 6.47
CA HIS A 330 4.14 8.85 5.22
C HIS A 330 3.18 8.82 4.03
N THR A 331 2.27 7.83 3.91
CA THR A 331 1.25 7.79 2.85
C THR A 331 0.41 9.06 2.79
N LEU A 332 0.03 9.66 3.93
CA LEU A 332 -0.67 10.95 3.92
C LEU A 332 0.20 12.08 3.37
N GLY A 333 1.49 12.09 3.70
CA GLY A 333 2.47 13.02 3.10
C GLY A 333 2.56 12.83 1.58
N LEU A 334 2.60 11.57 1.11
CA LEU A 334 2.60 11.25 -0.31
C LEU A 334 1.31 11.69 -1.01
N ALA A 335 0.14 11.54 -0.38
CA ALA A 335 -1.14 11.91 -0.98
C ALA A 335 -1.33 13.43 -1.04
N TYR A 336 -1.00 14.13 0.05
CA TYR A 336 -1.36 15.53 0.28
C TYR A 336 -0.18 16.51 0.19
N ASN A 337 0.97 16.04 -0.27
CA ASN A 337 2.19 16.84 -0.41
C ASN A 337 2.61 17.55 0.90
N HIS A 338 2.52 16.82 2.01
CA HIS A 338 2.99 17.32 3.30
C HIS A 338 4.41 16.83 3.57
N PRO A 339 5.26 17.64 4.23
CA PRO A 339 6.60 17.22 4.58
C PRO A 339 6.56 15.99 5.51
N PRO A 340 7.56 15.11 5.44
CA PRO A 340 7.71 13.99 6.34
C PRO A 340 7.68 14.45 7.81
N ALA A 341 6.69 13.97 8.56
CA ALA A 341 6.61 14.26 9.99
C ALA A 341 7.48 13.32 10.85
N VAL A 342 7.76 12.12 10.34
CA VAL A 342 8.62 11.13 10.99
C VAL A 342 9.73 10.76 10.02
N MET A 343 10.98 10.97 10.43
CA MET A 343 12.15 10.69 9.61
C MET A 343 12.54 9.21 9.71
N ALA A 344 12.83 8.58 8.58
CA ALA A 344 13.25 7.18 8.48
C ALA A 344 14.47 6.89 9.37
N ARG A 345 15.40 7.85 9.50
CA ARG A 345 16.60 7.72 10.34
C ARG A 345 16.30 7.60 11.84
N ASN A 346 15.12 8.02 12.29
CA ASN A 346 14.70 7.95 13.69
C ASN A 346 14.05 6.59 14.03
N ILE A 347 13.88 5.70 13.05
CA ILE A 347 13.33 4.37 13.26
C ILE A 347 14.48 3.44 13.65
N LEU A 348 14.57 3.13 14.94
CA LEU A 348 15.55 2.23 15.54
C LEU A 348 14.91 0.88 15.93
N LEU A 349 13.81 0.54 15.27
CA LEU A 349 13.10 -0.73 15.41
C LEU A 349 13.68 -1.79 14.46
N ARG A 350 13.50 -3.07 14.81
CA ARG A 350 13.71 -4.19 13.86
C ARG A 350 12.60 -4.28 12.84
N LEU A 351 12.92 -4.85 11.67
CA LEU A 351 11.92 -5.19 10.67
C LEU A 351 10.99 -6.32 11.19
N PRO A 352 9.74 -6.39 10.73
CA PRO A 352 8.79 -7.42 11.17
C PRO A 352 9.25 -8.84 10.83
N CYS A 353 8.76 -9.80 11.62
CA CYS A 353 9.12 -11.21 11.47
C CYS A 353 8.53 -11.81 10.18
N GLY A 354 8.98 -13.01 9.84
CA GLY A 354 8.49 -13.78 8.69
C GLY A 354 7.00 -14.08 8.78
N SER A 355 6.36 -14.27 7.64
CA SER A 355 4.89 -14.41 7.58
C SER A 355 4.41 -15.71 8.24
N ALA A 356 5.20 -16.79 8.15
CA ALA A 356 4.91 -18.07 8.81
C ALA A 356 4.99 -17.97 10.34
N GLU A 357 5.99 -17.26 10.87
CA GLU A 357 6.13 -17.02 12.31
C GLU A 357 4.97 -16.16 12.84
N TRP A 358 4.57 -15.13 12.09
CA TRP A 358 3.42 -14.26 12.40
C TRP A 358 2.06 -14.94 12.25
N GLY A 359 1.93 -15.88 11.32
CA GLY A 359 0.68 -16.58 11.02
C GLY A 359 0.40 -17.78 11.93
N SER A 360 1.34 -18.15 12.81
CA SER A 360 1.24 -19.33 13.67
C SER A 360 -0.05 -19.31 14.51
N ALA A 361 -0.84 -20.37 14.49
CA ALA A 361 -2.12 -20.45 15.18
C ALA A 361 -2.02 -20.97 16.61
N THR A 362 -0.92 -21.65 16.96
CA THR A 362 -0.66 -22.16 18.31
C THR A 362 0.77 -21.86 18.79
N GLU A 363 0.99 -22.00 20.10
CA GLU A 363 2.31 -21.79 20.70
C GLU A 363 3.35 -22.82 20.21
N GLU A 364 2.92 -24.05 19.94
CA GLU A 364 3.78 -25.11 19.40
C GLU A 364 4.23 -24.80 17.98
N GLU A 365 3.31 -24.34 17.12
CA GLU A 365 3.62 -23.92 15.75
C GLU A 365 4.57 -22.72 15.77
N TRP A 366 4.30 -21.74 16.62
CA TRP A 366 5.18 -20.59 16.77
C TRP A 366 6.59 -21.01 17.23
N LYS A 367 6.72 -21.91 18.23
CA LYS A 367 8.04 -22.38 18.68
C LYS A 367 8.83 -23.04 17.56
N PHE A 368 8.16 -23.81 16.70
CA PHE A 368 8.79 -24.45 15.54
C PHE A 368 9.29 -23.40 14.53
N GLN A 369 8.44 -22.43 14.15
CA GLN A 369 8.82 -21.38 13.20
C GLN A 369 9.88 -20.44 13.79
N HIS A 370 9.75 -20.07 15.07
CA HIS A 370 10.67 -19.18 15.76
C HIS A 370 12.08 -19.78 15.88
N ALA A 371 12.18 -21.10 16.09
CA ALA A 371 13.47 -21.79 16.18
C ALA A 371 14.26 -21.80 14.85
N THR A 372 13.57 -21.74 13.71
CA THR A 372 14.18 -21.71 12.37
C THR A 372 14.29 -20.30 11.80
N SER A 373 13.71 -19.30 12.49
CA SER A 373 13.65 -17.92 12.01
C SER A 373 15.02 -17.24 12.07
N LEU A 374 15.35 -16.51 11.01
CA LEU A 374 16.54 -15.68 10.98
C LEU A 374 16.37 -14.45 11.88
N PRO A 375 17.45 -13.94 12.50
CA PRO A 375 17.39 -12.70 13.26
C PRO A 375 16.87 -11.54 12.43
N GLN A 376 15.84 -10.84 12.93
CA GLN A 376 15.29 -9.65 12.30
C GLN A 376 16.34 -8.53 12.27
N MET A 377 16.66 -8.03 11.07
CA MET A 377 17.55 -6.88 10.89
C MET A 377 16.91 -5.58 11.37
N SER A 378 17.70 -4.59 11.79
CA SER A 378 17.16 -3.25 12.07
C SER A 378 16.68 -2.55 10.80
N TYR A 379 15.60 -1.76 10.91
CA TYR A 379 15.09 -0.96 9.80
C TYR A 379 16.18 -0.04 9.19
N LYS A 380 16.96 0.60 10.08
CA LYS A 380 18.02 1.52 9.70
C LYS A 380 19.15 0.83 8.95
N GLU A 381 19.59 -0.36 9.40
CA GLU A 381 20.61 -1.14 8.70
C GLU A 381 20.11 -1.59 7.33
N ALA A 382 18.88 -2.11 7.24
CA ALA A 382 18.29 -2.54 5.97
C ALA A 382 18.22 -1.39 4.95
N LEU A 383 17.75 -0.21 5.36
CA LEU A 383 17.72 0.98 4.49
C LEU A 383 19.13 1.44 4.10
N SER A 384 20.09 1.39 5.02
CA SER A 384 21.48 1.76 4.75
C SER A 384 22.17 0.80 3.77
N LEU A 385 21.87 -0.50 3.84
CA LEU A 385 22.42 -1.49 2.93
C LEU A 385 21.91 -1.29 1.51
N LEU A 386 20.61 -1.00 1.34
CA LEU A 386 20.04 -0.68 0.03
C LEU A 386 20.66 0.56 -0.60
N LEU A 387 20.87 1.61 0.19
CA LEU A 387 21.50 2.86 -0.24
C LEU A 387 23.02 2.73 -0.46
N SER A 388 23.63 1.60 -0.09
CA SER A 388 25.05 1.35 -0.30
C SER A 388 25.29 0.59 -1.60
N ASN A 389 26.34 0.94 -2.36
CA ASN A 389 26.78 0.21 -3.57
C ASN A 389 27.40 -1.18 -3.26
N ARG A 390 27.02 -1.85 -2.17
CA ARG A 390 27.57 -3.15 -1.72
C ARG A 390 26.61 -4.33 -1.93
N CYS A 391 25.59 -4.18 -2.75
CA CYS A 391 24.66 -5.27 -3.03
C CYS A 391 25.35 -6.30 -3.98
N GLY A 392 25.77 -7.44 -3.44
CA GLY A 392 26.51 -8.47 -4.18
C GLY A 392 27.49 -9.31 -3.34
N SER A 393 27.79 -8.90 -2.10
CA SER A 393 28.49 -9.72 -1.10
C SER A 393 27.52 -10.51 -0.21
N SER A 394 28.00 -11.49 0.57
CA SER A 394 27.22 -12.34 1.51
C SER A 394 26.41 -11.61 2.61
N GLU A 395 26.19 -10.30 2.51
CA GLU A 395 25.58 -9.40 3.49
C GLU A 395 24.29 -8.71 2.95
N SER A 396 23.59 -9.29 1.97
CA SER A 396 22.31 -8.74 1.50
C SER A 396 21.23 -8.84 2.58
N PRO A 397 20.41 -7.81 2.83
CA PRO A 397 19.37 -7.89 3.86
C PRO A 397 18.29 -8.90 3.46
N VAL A 398 17.93 -9.78 4.40
CA VAL A 398 16.77 -10.67 4.23
C VAL A 398 15.53 -9.88 4.60
N LEU A 399 14.72 -9.54 3.60
CA LEU A 399 13.50 -8.76 3.79
C LEU A 399 12.28 -9.67 3.72
N THR A 400 11.32 -9.49 4.62
CA THR A 400 9.98 -10.09 4.50
C THR A 400 9.11 -9.24 3.58
N PRO A 401 7.98 -9.72 3.04
CA PRO A 401 7.09 -8.89 2.21
C PRO A 401 6.69 -7.58 2.89
N LEU A 402 6.38 -7.63 4.18
CA LEU A 402 6.08 -6.45 5.00
C LEU A 402 7.32 -5.59 5.25
N GLY A 403 8.49 -6.20 5.48
CA GLY A 403 9.75 -5.47 5.60
C GLY A 403 10.13 -4.72 4.33
N SER A 404 10.03 -5.37 3.17
CA SER A 404 10.24 -4.79 1.83
C SER A 404 9.33 -3.59 1.60
N TYR A 405 8.04 -3.72 1.92
CA TYR A 405 7.07 -2.62 1.90
C TYR A 405 7.52 -1.42 2.76
N MET A 406 7.97 -1.66 3.99
CA MET A 406 8.37 -0.61 4.93
C MET A 406 9.65 0.12 4.52
N VAL A 407 10.65 -0.60 4.00
CA VAL A 407 11.90 0.02 3.56
C VAL A 407 11.70 0.86 2.31
N LEU A 408 10.78 0.46 1.42
CA LEU A 408 10.41 1.25 0.24
C LEU A 408 9.83 2.62 0.62
N HIS A 409 9.07 2.72 1.72
CA HIS A 409 8.66 4.01 2.28
C HIS A 409 9.86 4.90 2.66
N GLY A 410 10.95 4.30 3.17
CA GLY A 410 12.19 5.02 3.47
C GLY A 410 12.88 5.55 2.21
N LEU A 411 12.94 4.74 1.14
CA LEU A 411 13.51 5.16 -0.15
C LEU A 411 12.70 6.30 -0.78
N ILE A 412 11.36 6.20 -0.79
CA ILE A 412 10.49 7.27 -1.30
C ILE A 412 10.63 8.56 -0.47
N GLN A 413 10.87 8.44 0.84
CA GLN A 413 11.18 9.59 1.67
C GLN A 413 12.52 10.25 1.28
N GLN A 414 13.55 9.46 0.94
CA GLN A 414 14.82 10.02 0.44
C GLN A 414 14.63 10.79 -0.87
N ILE A 415 13.78 10.28 -1.78
CA ILE A 415 13.43 10.99 -3.01
C ILE A 415 12.83 12.36 -2.71
N TYR A 416 11.87 12.43 -1.77
CA TYR A 416 11.28 13.69 -1.36
C TYR A 416 12.33 14.67 -0.82
N LEU A 417 13.19 14.22 0.11
CA LEU A 417 14.23 15.07 0.71
C LEU A 417 15.26 15.55 -0.33
N LEU A 418 15.64 14.69 -1.28
CA LEU A 418 16.56 15.02 -2.36
C LEU A 418 16.02 16.14 -3.27
N ARG A 419 14.71 16.12 -3.53
CA ARG A 419 14.03 17.15 -4.33
C ARG A 419 13.99 18.49 -3.61
N GLU A 420 13.57 18.52 -2.36
CA GLU A 420 13.57 19.74 -1.54
C GLU A 420 14.96 20.38 -1.48
N LEU A 421 16.02 19.58 -1.35
CA LEU A 421 17.40 20.07 -1.39
C LEU A 421 17.81 20.60 -2.77
N SER A 422 17.29 20.00 -3.84
CA SER A 422 17.56 20.40 -5.22
C SER A 422 16.90 21.74 -5.56
N GLU A 423 15.67 21.99 -5.08
CA GLU A 423 14.94 23.26 -5.29
C GLU A 423 15.63 24.46 -4.63
N LEU A 424 16.29 24.26 -3.48
CA LEU A 424 17.00 25.31 -2.76
C LEU A 424 18.33 25.71 -3.42
N LYS A 425 18.90 24.88 -4.31
CA LYS A 425 20.19 25.16 -4.93
C LYS A 425 20.06 26.13 -6.10
N VAL A 426 20.96 27.11 -6.13
CA VAL A 426 21.17 27.97 -7.31
C VAL A 426 21.61 27.09 -8.49
N ARG A 427 21.01 27.32 -9.67
CA ARG A 427 21.32 26.62 -10.93
C ARG A 427 22.85 26.46 -11.11
N GLY A 428 23.36 25.23 -11.04
CA GLY A 428 24.77 24.93 -11.32
C GLY A 428 25.46 23.93 -10.37
N SER A 429 24.88 23.57 -9.22
CA SER A 429 25.38 22.47 -8.38
C SER A 429 24.51 21.22 -8.56
N SER A 430 25.03 20.19 -9.25
CA SER A 430 24.36 18.89 -9.30
C SER A 430 24.24 18.31 -7.89
N VAL A 431 23.11 17.69 -7.58
CA VAL A 431 23.02 16.79 -6.43
C VAL A 431 23.25 15.38 -6.96
N ASN A 432 24.40 14.78 -6.62
CA ASN A 432 24.78 13.43 -7.07
C ASN A 432 23.99 12.31 -6.37
N GLY A 433 22.75 12.55 -5.95
CA GLY A 433 21.95 11.59 -5.16
C GLY A 433 20.90 10.81 -5.95
N TYR A 434 20.55 11.23 -7.17
CA TYR A 434 19.50 10.55 -7.94
C TYR A 434 19.93 9.16 -8.40
N GLU A 435 21.18 9.02 -8.86
CA GLU A 435 21.76 7.72 -9.24
C GLU A 435 21.87 6.76 -8.05
N GLU A 436 22.27 7.27 -6.87
CA GLU A 436 22.34 6.48 -5.64
C GLU A 436 20.97 5.91 -5.25
N ILE A 437 19.91 6.71 -5.36
CA ILE A 437 18.55 6.25 -5.06
C ILE A 437 18.06 5.28 -6.16
N GLU A 438 18.34 5.55 -7.43
CA GLU A 438 17.97 4.62 -8.51
C GLU A 438 18.61 3.25 -8.31
N ASN A 439 19.90 3.21 -7.96
CA ASN A 439 20.61 1.98 -7.59
C ASN A 439 19.99 1.31 -6.36
N ALA A 440 19.56 2.08 -5.36
CA ALA A 440 18.88 1.53 -4.18
C ALA A 440 17.52 0.90 -4.53
N LEU A 441 16.78 1.46 -5.50
CA LEU A 441 15.55 0.85 -6.02
C LEU A 441 15.86 -0.44 -6.80
N ARG A 442 16.95 -0.49 -7.58
CA ARG A 442 17.41 -1.73 -8.25
C ARG A 442 17.78 -2.81 -7.23
N ASN A 443 18.54 -2.45 -6.20
CA ASN A 443 18.90 -3.34 -5.10
C ASN A 443 17.64 -3.87 -4.39
N TRP A 444 16.65 -3.01 -4.15
CA TRP A 444 15.38 -3.41 -3.56
C TRP A 444 14.67 -4.45 -4.43
N THR A 445 14.61 -4.24 -5.75
CA THR A 445 13.99 -5.18 -6.69
C THR A 445 14.68 -6.54 -6.68
N SER A 446 16.02 -6.57 -6.72
CA SER A 446 16.81 -7.80 -6.68
C SER A 446 16.55 -8.60 -5.39
N ILE A 447 16.53 -7.93 -4.25
CA ILE A 447 16.27 -8.55 -2.95
C ILE A 447 14.84 -9.06 -2.85
N TRP A 448 13.88 -8.30 -3.35
CA TRP A 448 12.48 -8.72 -3.38
C TRP A 448 12.31 -10.01 -4.20
N GLN A 449 12.98 -10.12 -5.36
CA GLN A 449 12.97 -11.32 -6.20
C GLN A 449 13.62 -12.53 -5.55
N ALA A 450 14.70 -12.31 -4.79
CA ALA A 450 15.41 -13.37 -4.08
C ALA A 450 14.66 -13.86 -2.83
N THR A 451 13.64 -13.13 -2.37
CA THR A 451 12.89 -13.44 -1.14
C THR A 451 11.80 -14.49 -1.43
N PRO A 452 11.85 -15.69 -0.81
CA PRO A 452 10.87 -16.77 -1.09
C PRO A 452 9.42 -16.43 -0.74
N GLU A 453 9.20 -15.56 0.25
CA GLU A 453 7.87 -15.13 0.68
C GLU A 453 7.23 -14.07 -0.25
N SER A 454 8.00 -13.47 -1.16
CA SER A 454 7.54 -12.44 -2.08
C SER A 454 6.73 -13.06 -3.21
N THR A 455 5.48 -12.62 -3.36
CA THR A 455 4.59 -13.10 -4.42
C THR A 455 3.57 -12.03 -4.78
N LEU A 456 3.19 -11.92 -6.05
CA LEU A 456 2.08 -11.06 -6.47
C LEU A 456 0.76 -11.81 -6.60
N ASP A 457 0.70 -13.10 -6.27
CA ASP A 457 -0.56 -13.85 -6.33
C ASP A 457 -1.55 -13.29 -5.29
N PRO A 458 -2.69 -12.71 -5.71
CA PRO A 458 -3.64 -12.10 -4.79
C PRO A 458 -4.35 -13.12 -3.88
N ARG A 459 -4.24 -14.42 -4.17
CA ARG A 459 -4.78 -15.50 -3.35
C ARG A 459 -3.83 -15.91 -2.22
N ASN A 460 -2.55 -15.55 -2.32
CA ASN A 460 -1.58 -15.76 -1.27
C ASN A 460 -1.75 -14.71 -0.17
N GLU A 461 -1.58 -15.10 1.09
CA GLU A 461 -1.65 -14.21 2.26
C GLU A 461 -0.70 -13.01 2.13
N ASN A 462 0.47 -13.21 1.52
CA ASN A 462 1.49 -12.18 1.32
C ASN A 462 1.31 -11.37 0.02
N GLY A 463 0.38 -11.80 -0.84
CA GLY A 463 0.16 -11.24 -2.17
C GLY A 463 -0.20 -9.75 -2.15
N LEU A 464 -1.10 -9.37 -1.23
CA LEU A 464 -1.66 -8.01 -1.19
C LEU A 464 -0.63 -6.93 -0.84
N ILE A 465 0.28 -7.22 0.10
CA ILE A 465 1.34 -6.31 0.54
C ILE A 465 2.43 -6.21 -0.55
N SER A 466 2.78 -7.34 -1.14
CA SER A 466 3.74 -7.41 -2.24
C SER A 466 3.25 -6.66 -3.48
N PHE A 467 1.97 -6.84 -3.82
CA PHE A 467 1.29 -6.08 -4.88
C PHE A 467 1.32 -4.57 -4.57
N THR A 468 1.02 -4.17 -3.34
CA THR A 468 1.14 -2.75 -2.93
C THR A 468 2.57 -2.22 -3.05
N SER A 469 3.56 -3.07 -2.78
CA SER A 469 4.97 -2.69 -2.87
C SER A 469 5.39 -2.45 -4.33
N SER A 470 4.93 -3.26 -5.28
CA SER A 470 5.26 -3.06 -6.70
C SER A 470 4.67 -1.75 -7.25
N ALA A 471 3.45 -1.39 -6.85
CA ALA A 471 2.85 -0.11 -7.21
C ALA A 471 3.62 1.09 -6.62
N LEU A 472 4.06 0.98 -5.35
CA LEU A 472 4.90 2.00 -4.73
C LEU A 472 6.28 2.11 -5.38
N LEU A 473 6.85 1.01 -5.88
CA LEU A 473 8.11 1.02 -6.60
C LEU A 473 7.97 1.81 -7.91
N GLY A 474 6.90 1.56 -8.67
CA GLY A 474 6.59 2.36 -9.85
C GLY A 474 6.40 3.85 -9.53
N MET A 475 5.71 4.17 -8.43
CA MET A 475 5.60 5.54 -7.94
C MET A 475 6.98 6.15 -7.59
N ALA A 476 7.89 5.38 -6.99
CA ALA A 476 9.24 5.83 -6.65
C ALA A 476 10.02 6.24 -7.90
N TYR A 477 10.02 5.40 -8.95
CA TYR A 477 10.66 5.73 -10.23
C TYR A 477 10.03 6.96 -10.90
N ILE A 478 8.69 7.06 -10.94
CA ILE A 478 8.02 8.27 -11.46
C ILE A 478 8.46 9.52 -10.68
N ARG A 479 8.55 9.40 -9.36
CA ARG A 479 9.03 10.46 -8.48
C ARG A 479 10.55 10.63 -8.47
N LEU A 480 11.34 9.95 -9.28
CA LEU A 480 12.69 10.43 -9.56
C LEU A 480 12.65 11.55 -10.61
N HIS A 481 11.74 11.46 -11.58
CA HIS A 481 11.76 12.30 -12.78
C HIS A 481 10.68 13.38 -12.85
N LEU A 482 9.53 13.19 -12.19
CA LEU A 482 8.43 14.16 -12.20
C LEU A 482 7.94 14.46 -10.79
N ASP A 483 7.99 15.72 -10.38
CA ASP A 483 7.38 16.12 -9.12
C ASP A 483 5.92 16.51 -9.31
N THR A 484 5.04 15.53 -9.07
CA THR A 484 3.61 15.77 -9.06
C THR A 484 3.11 16.36 -7.74
N GLY A 485 3.91 16.36 -6.67
CA GLY A 485 3.53 16.73 -5.30
C GLY A 485 2.70 18.01 -5.20
N PRO A 486 3.29 19.17 -5.50
CA PRO A 486 2.62 20.46 -5.41
C PRO A 486 1.39 20.60 -6.32
N TYR A 487 1.29 19.76 -7.35
CA TYR A 487 0.32 19.90 -8.43
C TYR A 487 -0.90 18.99 -8.28
N ARG A 488 -0.85 17.91 -7.48
CA ARG A 488 -1.99 16.98 -7.34
C ARG A 488 -3.17 17.58 -6.59
N ARG A 489 -2.94 18.40 -5.55
CA ARG A 489 -3.98 19.09 -4.74
C ARG A 489 -5.18 18.21 -4.31
N LEU A 490 -4.91 16.94 -3.98
CA LEU A 490 -5.92 15.92 -3.67
C LEU A 490 -6.73 16.23 -2.40
N GLU A 491 -6.22 17.10 -1.52
CA GLU A 491 -6.90 17.59 -0.32
C GLU A 491 -8.15 18.41 -0.65
N THR A 492 -8.20 19.04 -1.83
CA THR A 492 -9.30 19.93 -2.23
C THR A 492 -10.59 19.18 -2.51
N ARG A 493 -10.50 17.89 -2.86
CA ARG A 493 -11.63 17.05 -3.31
C ARG A 493 -12.43 17.64 -4.49
N SER A 494 -11.84 18.58 -5.22
CA SER A 494 -12.45 19.24 -6.38
C SER A 494 -11.76 18.78 -7.66
N PRO A 495 -12.48 18.06 -8.56
CA PRO A 495 -11.91 17.64 -9.84
C PRO A 495 -11.35 18.79 -10.67
N ASP A 496 -12.03 19.94 -10.67
CA ASP A 496 -11.59 21.12 -11.40
C ASP A 496 -10.30 21.73 -10.85
N LEU A 497 -10.18 21.88 -9.53
CA LEU A 497 -8.97 22.42 -8.91
C LEU A 497 -7.77 21.51 -9.09
N ILE A 498 -7.98 20.19 -8.96
CA ILE A 498 -6.96 19.17 -9.22
C ILE A 498 -6.52 19.26 -10.68
N ALA A 499 -7.45 19.23 -11.64
CA ALA A 499 -7.13 19.28 -13.07
C ALA A 499 -6.41 20.58 -13.47
N CYS A 500 -6.87 21.74 -12.97
CA CYS A 500 -6.19 23.02 -13.22
C CYS A 500 -4.77 23.03 -12.68
N SER A 501 -4.56 22.43 -11.51
CA SER A 501 -3.24 22.33 -10.89
C SER A 501 -2.31 21.39 -11.68
N LEU A 502 -2.82 20.25 -12.18
CA LEU A 502 -2.07 19.34 -13.05
C LEU A 502 -1.68 19.97 -14.39
N CYS A 503 -2.48 20.90 -14.94
CA CYS A 503 -2.10 21.64 -16.15
C CYS A 503 -0.79 22.43 -15.97
N ASN A 504 -0.49 22.89 -14.75
CA ASN A 504 0.70 23.68 -14.44
C ASN A 504 1.97 22.83 -14.27
N LEU A 505 1.88 21.50 -14.35
CA LEU A 505 3.05 20.62 -14.29
C LEU A 505 4.04 20.94 -15.43
N PRO A 506 5.35 20.97 -15.14
CA PRO A 506 6.37 21.22 -16.16
C PRO A 506 6.39 20.12 -17.22
N THR A 507 6.87 20.47 -18.42
CA THR A 507 7.13 19.51 -19.48
C THR A 507 8.28 18.59 -19.07
N LEU A 508 8.14 17.29 -19.32
CA LEU A 508 9.22 16.33 -19.10
C LEU A 508 10.36 16.57 -20.10
N ALA A 509 11.59 16.56 -19.59
CA ALA A 509 12.78 16.49 -20.44
C ALA A 509 12.99 15.02 -20.87
N ARG A 510 13.11 14.78 -22.18
CA ARG A 510 13.44 13.45 -22.71
C ARG A 510 14.81 13.00 -22.19
N SER A 511 14.87 11.78 -21.67
CA SER A 511 16.10 11.18 -21.16
C SER A 511 15.95 9.65 -21.11
N PRO A 512 17.03 8.88 -21.37
CA PRO A 512 17.02 7.43 -21.16
C PRO A 512 16.68 7.01 -19.72
N SER A 513 16.95 7.89 -18.75
CA SER A 513 16.61 7.65 -17.34
C SER A 513 15.09 7.54 -17.09
N LEU A 514 14.24 8.03 -18.00
CA LEU A 514 12.78 7.92 -17.87
C LEU A 514 12.27 6.49 -18.09
N ILE A 515 13.05 5.65 -18.77
CA ILE A 515 12.59 4.36 -19.28
C ILE A 515 12.06 3.43 -18.17
N PRO A 516 12.74 3.26 -17.01
CA PRO A 516 12.19 2.48 -15.89
C PRO A 516 10.82 2.98 -15.43
N ALA A 517 10.67 4.30 -15.25
CA ALA A 517 9.40 4.90 -14.82
C ALA A 517 8.29 4.71 -15.87
N LEU A 518 8.62 4.81 -17.15
CA LEU A 518 7.70 4.56 -18.26
C LEU A 518 7.26 3.10 -18.27
N LEU A 519 8.18 2.16 -18.09
CA LEU A 519 7.89 0.73 -18.04
C LEU A 519 6.86 0.41 -16.95
N TYR A 520 7.05 0.92 -15.73
CA TYR A 520 6.08 0.77 -14.64
C TYR A 520 4.73 1.41 -14.97
N ALA A 521 4.73 2.61 -15.56
CA ALA A 521 3.49 3.34 -15.83
C ALA A 521 2.67 2.69 -16.97
N VAL A 522 3.33 2.27 -18.06
CA VAL A 522 2.71 1.51 -19.17
C VAL A 522 2.16 0.20 -18.64
N HIS A 523 2.95 -0.50 -17.83
CA HIS A 523 2.55 -1.77 -17.27
C HIS A 523 1.34 -1.65 -16.34
N ALA A 524 1.32 -0.64 -15.46
CA ALA A 524 0.21 -0.37 -14.55
C ALA A 524 -1.11 -0.18 -15.30
N LEU A 525 -1.09 0.44 -16.48
CA LEU A 525 -2.27 0.59 -17.34
C LEU A 525 -2.62 -0.71 -18.09
N SER A 526 -1.62 -1.49 -18.50
CA SER A 526 -1.83 -2.73 -19.25
C SER A 526 -2.60 -3.78 -18.45
N ILE A 527 -2.37 -3.87 -17.13
CA ILE A 527 -3.05 -4.84 -16.25
C ILE A 527 -4.59 -4.71 -16.31
N PRO A 528 -5.19 -3.55 -15.96
CA PRO A 528 -6.65 -3.43 -15.96
C PRO A 528 -7.25 -3.49 -17.36
N VAL A 529 -6.55 -3.06 -18.41
CA VAL A 529 -7.03 -3.21 -19.80
C VAL A 529 -7.10 -4.69 -20.19
N ARG A 530 -6.04 -5.47 -19.94
CA ARG A 530 -5.99 -6.91 -20.25
C ARG A 530 -7.01 -7.73 -19.46
N LEU A 531 -7.24 -7.39 -18.19
CA LEU A 531 -8.21 -8.08 -17.33
C LEU A 531 -9.66 -7.67 -17.61
N GLY A 532 -9.88 -6.64 -18.43
CA GLY A 532 -11.18 -6.01 -18.62
C GLY A 532 -11.38 -4.85 -17.65
N ILE A 533 -11.33 -3.64 -18.19
CA ILE A 533 -11.32 -2.38 -17.43
C ILE A 533 -12.51 -2.26 -16.46
N ASP A 534 -13.73 -2.61 -16.92
CA ASP A 534 -14.94 -2.51 -16.12
C ASP A 534 -15.01 -3.61 -15.06
N PHE A 535 -14.49 -4.80 -15.37
CA PHE A 535 -14.40 -5.88 -14.39
C PHE A 535 -13.47 -5.48 -13.24
N VAL A 536 -12.28 -4.97 -13.55
CA VAL A 536 -11.35 -4.52 -12.50
C VAL A 536 -11.92 -3.32 -11.76
N ALA A 537 -12.48 -2.32 -12.46
CA ALA A 537 -13.08 -1.12 -11.85
C ALA A 537 -14.14 -1.45 -10.79
N ARG A 538 -14.99 -2.44 -11.04
CA ARG A 538 -16.04 -2.88 -10.09
C ARG A 538 -15.50 -3.77 -8.96
N SER A 539 -14.34 -4.39 -9.13
CA SER A 539 -13.72 -5.30 -8.16
C SER A 539 -12.51 -4.70 -7.41
N GLN A 540 -12.17 -3.42 -7.66
CA GLN A 540 -11.03 -2.72 -7.03
C GLN A 540 -10.99 -2.86 -5.51
N ALA A 541 -12.15 -2.80 -4.84
CA ALA A 541 -12.25 -2.86 -3.38
C ALA A 541 -11.67 -4.14 -2.76
N SER A 542 -11.57 -5.23 -3.54
CA SER A 542 -11.10 -6.53 -3.06
C SER A 542 -9.57 -6.68 -3.11
N PHE A 543 -8.88 -5.94 -3.98
CA PHE A 543 -7.45 -6.17 -4.25
C PHE A 543 -6.59 -4.89 -4.27
N TRP A 544 -7.20 -3.72 -4.43
CA TRP A 544 -6.46 -2.46 -4.55
C TRP A 544 -6.46 -1.70 -3.24
N SER A 545 -5.26 -1.49 -2.70
CA SER A 545 -5.05 -0.56 -1.59
C SER A 545 -5.08 0.89 -2.08
N MET A 546 -5.34 1.84 -1.18
CA MET A 546 -5.32 3.27 -1.54
C MET A 546 -3.98 3.73 -2.14
N ARG A 547 -2.88 3.08 -1.75
CA ARG A 547 -1.53 3.34 -2.28
C ARG A 547 -1.42 2.98 -3.76
N HIS A 548 -2.09 1.91 -4.20
CA HIS A 548 -2.18 1.59 -5.62
C HIS A 548 -2.92 2.66 -6.40
N ALA A 549 -4.06 3.12 -5.88
CA ALA A 549 -4.82 4.18 -6.55
C ALA A 549 -3.97 5.45 -6.73
N LEU A 550 -3.24 5.85 -5.69
CA LEU A 550 -2.30 6.98 -5.76
C LEU A 550 -1.18 6.75 -6.79
N ALA A 551 -0.56 5.57 -6.78
CA ALA A 551 0.49 5.22 -7.75
C ALA A 551 -0.04 5.28 -9.19
N SER A 552 -1.19 4.65 -9.46
CA SER A 552 -1.82 4.62 -10.77
C SER A 552 -2.25 6.00 -11.27
N PHE A 553 -2.69 6.89 -10.37
CA PHE A 553 -2.98 8.27 -10.74
C PHE A 553 -1.72 9.04 -11.16
N GLU A 554 -0.61 8.86 -10.45
CA GLU A 554 0.68 9.44 -10.86
C GLU A 554 1.19 8.81 -12.15
N SER A 555 1.02 7.51 -12.36
CA SER A 555 1.32 6.84 -13.63
C SER A 555 0.53 7.42 -14.80
N ALA A 556 -0.77 7.68 -14.61
CA ALA A 556 -1.63 8.28 -15.63
C ALA A 556 -1.13 9.67 -16.05
N VAL A 557 -0.86 10.53 -15.06
CA VAL A 557 -0.35 11.89 -15.28
C VAL A 557 1.04 11.87 -15.92
N PHE A 558 1.92 10.99 -15.45
CA PHE A 558 3.28 10.83 -15.97
C PHE A 558 3.29 10.40 -17.45
N LEU A 559 2.51 9.38 -17.81
CA LEU A 559 2.40 8.93 -19.20
C LEU A 559 1.85 10.04 -20.11
N ALA A 560 0.79 10.74 -19.68
CA ALA A 560 0.23 11.82 -20.46
C ALA A 560 1.24 12.95 -20.70
N LYS A 561 2.02 13.32 -19.68
CA LYS A 561 3.07 14.36 -19.78
C LYS A 561 4.26 13.92 -20.62
N TRP A 562 4.64 12.65 -20.56
CA TRP A 562 5.68 12.11 -21.45
C TRP A 562 5.23 12.12 -22.91
N LEU A 563 4.00 11.66 -23.19
CA LEU A 563 3.43 11.65 -24.54
C LEU A 563 3.28 13.06 -25.14
N ASP A 564 2.91 14.04 -24.31
CA ASP A 564 2.88 15.45 -24.71
C ASP A 564 4.29 15.98 -25.00
N SER A 565 5.29 15.60 -24.21
CA SER A 565 6.70 15.91 -24.49
C SER A 565 7.18 15.33 -25.83
N ILE A 566 6.80 14.09 -26.16
CA ILE A 566 7.09 13.48 -27.46
C ILE A 566 6.46 14.28 -28.61
N PHE A 567 5.20 14.68 -28.46
CA PHE A 567 4.50 15.49 -29.46
C PHE A 567 5.15 16.86 -29.67
N ILE A 568 5.49 17.56 -28.59
CA ILE A 568 6.21 18.85 -28.65
C ILE A 568 7.56 18.66 -29.36
N HIS A 569 8.28 17.59 -29.04
CA HIS A 569 9.57 17.33 -29.65
C HIS A 569 9.47 17.03 -31.15
N GLN A 570 8.51 16.21 -31.57
CA GLN A 570 8.26 15.89 -32.98
C GLN A 570 7.83 17.11 -33.81
N THR A 571 7.22 18.12 -33.17
CA THR A 571 6.80 19.36 -33.84
C THR A 571 7.87 20.45 -33.84
N GLN A 572 8.80 20.45 -32.87
CA GLN A 572 9.78 21.53 -32.68
C GLN A 572 11.24 21.14 -33.00
N SER A 573 11.58 19.85 -33.01
CA SER A 573 12.92 19.34 -33.28
C SER A 573 12.88 18.18 -34.27
N SER A 574 13.98 18.01 -35.01
CA SER A 574 14.17 16.90 -35.95
C SER A 574 14.86 15.69 -35.32
N ASP A 575 15.22 15.71 -34.02
CA ASP A 575 15.92 14.57 -33.42
C ASP A 575 14.99 13.35 -33.33
N PRO A 576 15.46 12.16 -33.77
CA PRO A 576 14.66 10.97 -33.77
C PRO A 576 14.31 10.51 -32.34
N LEU A 577 13.27 9.68 -32.25
CA LEU A 577 12.96 8.94 -31.03
C LEU A 577 13.97 7.81 -30.85
N SER A 578 14.38 7.56 -29.61
CA SER A 578 15.18 6.38 -29.31
C SER A 578 14.36 5.10 -29.48
N ASP A 579 15.01 3.96 -29.72
CA ASP A 579 14.35 2.66 -29.86
C ASP A 579 13.49 2.31 -28.64
N ASN A 580 13.96 2.66 -27.44
CA ASN A 580 13.22 2.46 -26.20
C ASN A 580 11.95 3.34 -26.13
N GLU A 581 12.03 4.61 -26.56
CA GLU A 581 10.86 5.49 -26.63
C GLU A 581 9.86 5.02 -27.68
N LEU A 582 10.33 4.56 -28.83
CA LEU A 582 9.49 3.96 -29.88
C LEU A 582 8.77 2.71 -29.36
N ARG A 583 9.47 1.86 -28.60
CA ARG A 583 8.88 0.67 -27.97
C ARG A 583 7.82 1.03 -26.93
N MET A 584 8.09 2.00 -26.04
CA MET A 584 7.09 2.48 -25.08
C MET A 584 5.86 3.05 -25.78
N LEU A 585 6.07 3.87 -26.83
CA LEU A 585 5.00 4.49 -27.58
C LEU A 585 4.13 3.45 -28.29
N HIS A 586 4.77 2.43 -28.89
CA HIS A 586 4.10 1.30 -29.50
C HIS A 586 3.25 0.54 -28.47
N TRP A 587 3.77 0.24 -27.29
CA TRP A 587 2.99 -0.42 -26.23
C TRP A 587 1.80 0.39 -25.76
N VAL A 588 1.94 1.71 -25.56
CA VAL A 588 0.79 2.55 -25.22
C VAL A 588 -0.27 2.51 -26.32
N ARG A 589 0.13 2.60 -27.60
CA ARG A 589 -0.82 2.46 -28.73
C ARG A 589 -1.54 1.13 -28.70
N ARG A 590 -0.82 0.02 -28.49
CA ARG A 590 -1.41 -1.32 -28.38
C ARG A 590 -2.43 -1.42 -27.25
N ILE A 591 -2.12 -0.87 -26.08
CA ILE A 591 -3.03 -0.87 -24.93
C ILE A 591 -4.29 -0.05 -25.23
N VAL A 592 -4.16 1.13 -25.84
CA VAL A 592 -5.31 1.97 -26.22
C VAL A 592 -6.14 1.29 -27.32
N HIS A 593 -5.49 0.61 -28.27
CA HIS A 593 -6.15 -0.18 -29.29
C HIS A 593 -6.99 -1.30 -28.67
N GLU A 594 -6.38 -2.10 -27.78
CA GLU A 594 -7.07 -3.19 -27.06
C GLU A 594 -8.26 -2.67 -26.24
N TYR A 595 -8.12 -1.52 -25.58
CA TYR A 595 -9.23 -0.90 -24.87
C TYR A 595 -10.36 -0.49 -25.84
N ARG A 596 -10.06 0.14 -26.98
CA ARG A 596 -11.08 0.58 -27.94
C ARG A 596 -11.83 -0.57 -28.61
N THR A 597 -11.18 -1.72 -28.80
CA THR A 597 -11.80 -2.91 -29.38
C THR A 597 -12.66 -3.68 -28.37
N SER A 598 -12.29 -3.67 -27.09
CA SER A 598 -12.95 -4.45 -26.05
C SER A 598 -13.99 -3.66 -25.22
N ALA A 599 -13.84 -2.34 -25.10
CA ALA A 599 -14.76 -1.53 -24.32
C ALA A 599 -16.13 -1.44 -25.00
N ASP A 600 -17.21 -1.45 -24.21
CA ASP A 600 -18.55 -1.17 -24.72
C ASP A 600 -18.65 0.33 -25.05
N VAL A 601 -18.33 0.67 -26.31
CA VAL A 601 -18.10 2.04 -26.79
C VAL A 601 -19.39 2.87 -26.87
N GLU A 602 -20.58 2.25 -26.78
CA GLU A 602 -21.85 2.97 -26.91
C GLU A 602 -22.09 3.99 -25.78
N GLU A 603 -21.62 3.72 -24.55
CA GLU A 603 -21.69 4.67 -23.43
C GLU A 603 -20.65 5.81 -23.58
N TYR A 604 -19.59 5.57 -24.37
CA TYR A 604 -18.43 6.47 -24.58
C TYR A 604 -18.67 7.48 -25.73
N ARG A 605 -19.51 7.13 -26.71
CA ARG A 605 -19.87 7.97 -27.87
C ARG A 605 -20.45 9.33 -27.50
N ASN A 606 -21.16 9.44 -26.37
CA ASN A 606 -21.84 10.68 -25.97
C ASN A 606 -20.90 11.77 -25.42
N TYR A 607 -19.65 11.43 -25.06
CA TYR A 607 -18.70 12.39 -24.48
C TYR A 607 -17.57 12.80 -25.43
N TYR A 608 -17.22 11.97 -26.44
CA TYR A 608 -16.06 12.18 -27.30
C TYR A 608 -16.37 11.84 -28.78
N VAL A 609 -17.08 12.74 -29.46
CA VAL A 609 -17.57 12.52 -30.84
C VAL A 609 -16.46 12.63 -31.90
N SER A 610 -15.28 13.20 -31.61
CA SER A 610 -14.28 13.51 -32.65
C SER A 610 -13.07 12.56 -32.76
N SER A 611 -12.70 11.77 -31.73
CA SER A 611 -11.47 10.95 -31.73
C SER A 611 -11.67 9.45 -31.93
N ILE A 612 -12.91 8.95 -31.75
CA ILE A 612 -13.21 7.50 -31.79
C ILE A 612 -13.23 6.97 -33.24
N SER A 613 -13.54 7.80 -34.23
CA SER A 613 -13.56 7.40 -35.65
C SER A 613 -12.16 7.26 -36.25
N THR A 614 -11.15 7.87 -35.64
CA THR A 614 -9.76 7.83 -36.11
C THR A 614 -9.08 6.57 -35.60
N SER A 615 -8.40 5.84 -36.48
CA SER A 615 -7.59 4.68 -36.09
C SER A 615 -6.56 5.07 -35.03
N VAL A 616 -6.27 4.19 -34.07
CA VAL A 616 -5.26 4.44 -33.03
C VAL A 616 -3.89 4.73 -33.62
N ASP A 617 -3.55 4.10 -34.75
CA ASP A 617 -2.27 4.29 -35.44
C ASP A 617 -2.11 5.71 -36.01
N GLN A 618 -3.23 6.41 -36.24
CA GLN A 618 -3.25 7.78 -36.75
C GLN A 618 -3.26 8.83 -35.62
N LEU A 619 -3.32 8.40 -34.36
CA LEU A 619 -3.25 9.32 -33.23
C LEU A 619 -1.82 9.82 -33.05
N ASP A 620 -1.69 11.15 -33.01
CA ASP A 620 -0.49 11.78 -32.48
C ASP A 620 -0.30 11.44 -31.00
N SER A 621 0.94 11.58 -30.52
CA SER A 621 1.31 11.20 -29.16
C SER A 621 0.48 11.95 -28.12
N SER A 622 0.11 13.21 -28.36
CA SER A 622 -0.66 13.98 -27.38
C SER A 622 -2.10 13.50 -27.25
N LYS A 623 -2.78 13.17 -28.36
CA LYS A 623 -4.09 12.50 -28.35
C LYS A 623 -4.02 11.12 -27.69
N LEU A 624 -2.93 10.38 -27.87
CA LEU A 624 -2.71 9.12 -27.17
C LEU A 624 -2.62 9.32 -25.64
N GLY A 625 -2.01 10.43 -25.20
CA GLY A 625 -1.98 10.84 -23.79
C GLY A 625 -3.37 11.15 -23.24
N ILE A 626 -4.22 11.84 -24.02
CA ILE A 626 -5.62 12.10 -23.68
C ILE A 626 -6.39 10.79 -23.50
N GLU A 627 -6.31 9.86 -24.46
CA GLU A 627 -6.99 8.55 -24.35
C GLU A 627 -6.51 7.75 -23.13
N THR A 628 -5.20 7.80 -22.84
CA THR A 628 -4.63 7.15 -21.64
C THR A 628 -5.25 7.69 -20.34
N LEU A 629 -5.43 9.01 -20.22
CA LEU A 629 -6.10 9.62 -19.07
C LEU A 629 -7.56 9.19 -18.95
N LEU A 630 -8.26 9.02 -20.06
CA LEU A 630 -9.66 8.61 -20.08
C LEU A 630 -9.86 7.14 -19.70
N ILE A 631 -8.95 6.25 -20.09
CA ILE A 631 -8.97 4.84 -19.64
C ILE A 631 -8.81 4.79 -18.11
N TRP A 632 -7.82 5.50 -17.56
CA TRP A 632 -7.65 5.62 -16.10
C TRP A 632 -8.85 6.28 -15.41
N SER A 633 -9.47 7.29 -16.02
CA SER A 633 -10.69 7.88 -15.49
C SER A 633 -11.82 6.86 -15.36
N ARG A 634 -12.08 6.07 -16.41
CA ARG A 634 -13.11 5.02 -16.41
C ARG A 634 -12.84 4.00 -15.32
N PHE A 635 -11.59 3.57 -15.18
CA PHE A 635 -11.16 2.68 -14.11
C PHE A 635 -11.54 3.22 -12.73
N PHE A 636 -11.20 4.47 -12.42
CA PHE A 636 -11.41 5.03 -11.08
C PHE A 636 -12.87 5.36 -10.74
N ARG A 637 -13.73 5.63 -11.72
CA ARG A 637 -15.09 6.18 -11.50
C ARG A 637 -16.13 5.18 -10.96
N GLN A 638 -15.80 3.90 -10.86
CA GLN A 638 -16.76 2.86 -10.43
C GLN A 638 -16.53 2.41 -8.98
N ASN A 639 -15.74 3.16 -8.20
CA ASN A 639 -15.42 2.79 -6.83
C ASN A 639 -16.56 3.13 -5.86
N VAL A 640 -17.27 2.11 -5.36
CA VAL A 640 -18.39 2.30 -4.42
C VAL A 640 -17.90 2.60 -3.01
N GLN A 641 -16.72 2.11 -2.66
CA GLN A 641 -16.20 2.13 -1.30
C GLN A 641 -15.67 3.52 -0.92
N TRP A 642 -14.81 4.09 -1.76
CA TRP A 642 -14.10 5.33 -1.47
C TRP A 642 -14.43 6.39 -2.52
N PRO A 643 -15.29 7.38 -2.19
CA PRO A 643 -15.58 8.50 -3.07
C PRO A 643 -14.34 9.25 -3.56
N PHE A 644 -13.27 9.23 -2.76
CA PHE A 644 -11.96 9.77 -3.12
C PHE A 644 -11.41 9.21 -4.44
N ILE A 645 -11.54 7.91 -4.68
CA ILE A 645 -11.04 7.28 -5.92
C ILE A 645 -11.85 7.81 -7.12
N ASN A 646 -13.17 7.98 -6.98
CA ASN A 646 -13.97 8.59 -8.04
C ASN A 646 -13.55 10.03 -8.34
N ILE A 647 -13.17 10.81 -7.33
CA ILE A 647 -12.65 12.17 -7.50
C ILE A 647 -11.37 12.14 -8.34
N MET A 648 -10.47 11.19 -8.12
CA MET A 648 -9.25 11.02 -8.92
C MET A 648 -9.60 10.77 -10.38
N GLY A 649 -10.56 9.88 -10.67
CA GLY A 649 -11.03 9.62 -12.03
C GLY A 649 -11.62 10.86 -12.72
N LEU A 650 -12.53 11.55 -12.04
CA LEU A 650 -13.14 12.79 -12.56
C LEU A 650 -12.09 13.89 -12.79
N SER A 651 -11.04 13.93 -11.98
CA SER A 651 -9.93 14.87 -12.13
C SER A 651 -9.12 14.58 -13.39
N LEU A 652 -8.83 13.31 -13.68
CA LEU A 652 -8.12 12.90 -14.90
C LEU A 652 -8.94 13.20 -16.16
N GLU A 653 -10.26 12.99 -16.11
CA GLU A 653 -11.15 13.35 -17.22
C GLU A 653 -11.17 14.86 -17.48
N THR A 654 -11.27 15.65 -16.42
CA THR A 654 -11.27 17.12 -16.51
C THR A 654 -9.90 17.63 -17.00
N PHE A 655 -8.82 16.99 -16.56
CA PHE A 655 -7.46 17.28 -17.04
C PHE A 655 -7.31 16.95 -18.53
N ALA A 656 -7.80 15.80 -18.98
CA ALA A 656 -7.81 15.40 -20.39
C ALA A 656 -8.57 16.40 -21.27
N ARG A 657 -9.75 16.86 -20.82
CA ARG A 657 -10.53 17.91 -21.52
C ARG A 657 -9.77 19.22 -21.64
N LYS A 658 -9.05 19.64 -20.59
CA LYS A 658 -8.23 20.87 -20.62
C LYS A 658 -7.04 20.75 -21.57
N LEU A 659 -6.41 19.58 -21.65
CA LEU A 659 -5.33 19.34 -22.63
C LEU A 659 -5.88 19.45 -24.06
N GLN A 660 -7.06 18.89 -24.32
CA GLN A 660 -7.70 18.98 -25.63
C GLN A 660 -8.04 20.42 -26.03
N THR A 661 -8.51 21.26 -25.09
CA THR A 661 -8.83 22.67 -25.39
C THR A 661 -7.60 23.53 -25.64
N ASN A 662 -6.44 23.17 -25.11
CA ASN A 662 -5.21 23.93 -25.33
C ASN A 662 -4.53 23.62 -26.69
N GLN A 663 -5.00 22.58 -27.39
CA GLN A 663 -4.47 22.13 -28.68
C GLN A 663 -5.26 22.65 -29.89
N ASN A 664 -6.50 23.07 -29.66
CA ASN A 664 -7.34 23.78 -30.64
C ASN A 664 -7.15 25.28 -30.50
#